data_AF-A0A953K438-F1
#
_entry.id   AF-A0A953K438-F1
#
_cell.length_a   1.000
_cell.length_b   1.000
_cell.length_c   1.000
_cell.angle_alpha   90.00
_cell.angle_beta   90.00
_cell.angle_gamma   90.00
#
_symmetry.space_group_name_H-M   'P 1'
#
loop_
_entity.id
_entity.type
_entity.pdbx_description
1 polymer ?
#
loop_
_entity_poly.entity_id
_entity_poly.type
_entity_poly.pdbx_seq_one_letter_code
_entity_poly.pdbx_strand_id
1 'polypeptide(L)'
;MKKRLLVILLAIAILAIGAWLFLTRDTREIKVLVFSRTLNYRHESIPAGKIAIQTLAKKYDFAADTTEDASIFNEKALRNYNVVVFLNTTGDVLNDAQQLELNRWIQAGGGFVGIHAAADTEYDWPWYGELVGAYFNGHPNNPNVRDASVTVVDKYHLSTKHLPEVWKRTDEWYNYKDIQPGINVLINLDEKSYEGGTNGEKHPIAWYREFDGGRMWYTGMGHTNECYSDENYLQLLWGGIQYAAGPGVPVNYNNSRVAPEENRFQKVVLDYNLNEPMELAVLPNEDILFIERKGAVKLYKKSDNKTRLVTTLSVFSKLEDGLLGLALDPDYTRNKWVYLYYSPAGDDAKQVLSRFIFDGDSLQRSSEKVILTVKTQREECCHTGGSIAFGPDNLLFLSTGDNTSPRATGYGPIDERPGRSAWDAQKSASNTNDLRGKILRIKPEDDGTYSIPKGNLFSDAAQGRPEIYVMGVRNPFRISVDAKNGFLYWGDVGPDAGKDSTGFGSMGYDEVNQARKAGNHGWPYFIGNNQPYNHYDYAKNQTGPLFDPKKPINTSPNNTGIKELPEAVPPMIYYPYASSKVFPLVGEGGRSAMAGPVFYADQFPASERRFPDYYDKKFFAYEWMRGWIMAITLNENGDYQRMERFLPSMKLNNLMDLTMGPAGDFYALEYGTNWFSQNMDARLIHITYSSANRVPVAHITSGSTIGKTPLTIAFKGDQSRDFDGDELQYDWTFGDGEKSTDANPTHVFSKPGEYKVALTVTDPAGEKSTHETTVLAGNDLPQISIQFKGNRSFFWDNGSLTYEVAVSDSEDGSIGKGIDPSSVTFSADYLARGRDVTEIMQGHQANVEASAFLVGKTLLENSDCKACHHLTDKSVGPALTLIADKYAGDESNVSKLAEKVIKGGSGVWGDLMMSAHPQLSQDDTEKMIRYILSLSKKAAKSGLPHKGNFVMNKHKAGEKEGTYIFTASYADKGANGMKPLVATEVLALSYPLIGADKFKEAKKATTFLVTPEIWKELKEDITIVLPAHEAMVRYEGIDLTDVGQIKLGIAVAPSYFSGGHLAIYSGVDSTEPIGSVDLEIGLTDLGFKELLVNLKPTEGRHDLVLKTTCKDPSKVFAGIVSMEFIKRK
;
A
#
# COMPACT_ATOMS: atom_id res chain seq x y z
N MET A 1 8.84 64.70 -46.04
CA MET A 1 9.76 63.53 -46.06
C MET A 1 9.94 62.86 -44.69
N LYS A 2 10.28 63.59 -43.61
CA LYS A 2 10.58 62.98 -42.29
C LYS A 2 9.49 62.07 -41.68
N LYS A 3 8.20 62.42 -41.80
CA LYS A 3 7.09 61.56 -41.30
C LYS A 3 6.92 60.25 -42.08
N ARG A 4 7.12 60.25 -43.40
CA ARG A 4 7.05 59.03 -44.22
C ARG A 4 8.25 58.11 -43.97
N LEU A 5 9.43 58.68 -43.73
CA LEU A 5 10.63 57.91 -43.37
C LEU A 5 10.48 57.24 -41.99
N LEU A 6 9.87 57.93 -41.02
CA LEU A 6 9.62 57.38 -39.69
C LEU A 6 8.62 56.22 -39.70
N VAL A 7 7.54 56.32 -40.50
CA VAL A 7 6.55 55.24 -40.65
C VAL A 7 7.14 54.03 -41.35
N ILE A 8 7.99 54.24 -42.37
CA ILE A 8 8.69 53.14 -43.06
C ILE A 8 9.72 52.48 -42.14
N LEU A 9 10.47 53.27 -41.34
CA LEU A 9 11.41 52.72 -40.36
C LEU A 9 10.69 51.96 -39.23
N LEU A 10 9.51 52.42 -38.79
CA LEU A 10 8.71 51.71 -37.80
C LEU A 10 8.14 50.41 -38.38
N ALA A 11 7.67 50.41 -39.62
CA ALA A 11 7.18 49.21 -40.30
C ALA A 11 8.31 48.20 -40.55
N ILE A 12 9.51 48.66 -40.92
CA ILE A 12 10.70 47.81 -41.06
C ILE A 12 11.15 47.29 -39.69
N ALA A 13 11.09 48.08 -38.63
CA ALA A 13 11.40 47.62 -37.28
C ALA A 13 10.38 46.60 -36.77
N ILE A 14 9.08 46.78 -37.03
CA ILE A 14 8.04 45.81 -36.68
C ILE A 14 8.16 44.54 -37.53
N LEU A 15 8.49 44.63 -38.82
CA LEU A 15 8.77 43.48 -39.67
C LEU A 15 10.07 42.78 -39.27
N ALA A 16 11.09 43.51 -38.83
CA ALA A 16 12.35 42.96 -38.35
C ALA A 16 12.19 42.33 -36.96
N ILE A 17 11.35 42.89 -36.06
CA ILE A 17 10.99 42.29 -34.78
C ILE A 17 10.08 41.08 -35.01
N GLY A 18 9.15 41.14 -35.96
CA GLY A 18 8.31 40.02 -36.36
C GLY A 18 9.12 38.90 -37.00
N ALA A 19 10.08 39.22 -37.86
CA ALA A 19 11.01 38.27 -38.47
C ALA A 19 12.03 37.76 -37.46
N TRP A 20 12.50 38.57 -36.52
CA TRP A 20 13.38 38.16 -35.43
C TRP A 20 12.62 37.24 -34.47
N LEU A 21 11.38 37.54 -34.08
CA LEU A 21 10.52 36.63 -33.31
C LEU A 21 10.15 35.34 -34.07
N PHE A 22 10.09 35.39 -35.42
CA PHE A 22 9.92 34.20 -36.26
C PHE A 22 11.22 33.38 -36.41
N LEU A 23 12.39 34.04 -36.44
CA LEU A 23 13.72 33.44 -36.61
C LEU A 23 14.42 33.08 -35.29
N THR A 24 13.97 33.64 -34.16
CA THR A 24 14.33 33.28 -32.78
C THR A 24 13.21 32.51 -32.10
N ARG A 25 12.32 31.89 -32.88
CA ARG A 25 11.51 30.81 -32.36
C ARG A 25 12.51 29.71 -32.02
N ASP A 26 12.88 29.70 -30.76
CA ASP A 26 13.76 28.74 -30.14
C ASP A 26 13.10 27.36 -30.34
N THR A 27 13.43 26.70 -31.45
CA THR A 27 13.05 25.31 -31.71
C THR A 27 13.91 24.45 -30.80
N ARG A 28 13.63 24.54 -29.50
CA ARG A 28 14.13 23.57 -28.53
C ARG A 28 13.47 22.25 -28.87
N GLU A 29 14.30 21.26 -29.12
CA GLU A 29 13.92 19.90 -29.51
C GLU A 29 12.86 19.37 -28.53
N ILE A 30 11.63 19.13 -28.98
CA ILE A 30 10.60 18.47 -28.15
C ILE A 30 11.15 17.08 -27.80
N LYS A 31 11.18 16.74 -26.50
CA LYS A 31 11.63 15.43 -26.03
C LYS A 31 10.45 14.65 -25.49
N VAL A 32 10.22 13.47 -26.05
CA VAL A 32 9.11 12.58 -25.73
C VAL A 32 9.63 11.29 -25.11
N LEU A 33 9.07 10.90 -23.98
CA LEU A 33 9.28 9.57 -23.40
C LEU A 33 8.04 8.70 -23.68
N VAL A 34 8.22 7.61 -24.42
CA VAL A 34 7.16 6.63 -24.68
C VAL A 34 7.27 5.50 -23.66
N PHE A 35 6.34 5.48 -22.72
CA PHE A 35 6.23 4.47 -21.68
C PHE A 35 5.13 3.46 -22.04
N SER A 36 5.45 2.17 -21.97
CA SER A 36 4.53 1.09 -22.41
C SER A 36 4.58 -0.15 -21.51
N ARG A 37 4.80 0.05 -20.21
CA ARG A 37 4.75 -1.04 -19.22
C ARG A 37 3.29 -1.51 -19.07
N THR A 38 3.09 -2.81 -18.92
CA THR A 38 1.79 -3.44 -18.70
C THR A 38 1.92 -4.46 -17.58
N LEU A 39 1.04 -4.42 -16.57
CA LEU A 39 0.93 -5.46 -15.53
C LEU A 39 -0.29 -6.38 -15.76
N ASN A 40 -1.22 -5.98 -16.62
CA ASN A 40 -2.39 -6.77 -17.01
C ASN A 40 -2.31 -7.14 -18.51
N TYR A 41 -3.29 -6.73 -19.32
CA TYR A 41 -3.35 -7.06 -20.75
C TYR A 41 -2.28 -6.31 -21.55
N ARG A 42 -1.64 -6.99 -22.52
CA ARG A 42 -0.59 -6.42 -23.36
C ARG A 42 -1.05 -6.33 -24.82
N HIS A 43 -1.17 -5.11 -25.33
CA HIS A 43 -1.61 -4.86 -26.70
C HIS A 43 -0.51 -5.16 -27.73
N GLU A 44 -0.86 -5.93 -28.77
CA GLU A 44 0.05 -6.28 -29.86
C GLU A 44 0.57 -5.06 -30.63
N SER A 45 -0.12 -3.92 -30.54
CA SER A 45 0.23 -2.70 -31.24
C SER A 45 1.28 -1.82 -30.54
N ILE A 46 1.73 -2.19 -29.33
CA ILE A 46 2.80 -1.47 -28.63
C ILE A 46 4.08 -1.33 -29.49
N PRO A 47 4.62 -2.40 -30.12
CA PRO A 47 5.78 -2.26 -31.00
C PRO A 47 5.52 -1.34 -32.21
N ALA A 48 4.34 -1.45 -32.84
CA ALA A 48 3.97 -0.61 -33.97
C ALA A 48 3.87 0.88 -33.56
N GLY A 49 3.28 1.14 -32.39
CA GLY A 49 3.17 2.49 -31.82
C GLY A 49 4.52 3.11 -31.47
N LYS A 50 5.44 2.34 -30.87
CA LYS A 50 6.82 2.80 -30.60
C LYS A 50 7.52 3.22 -31.90
N ILE A 51 7.46 2.35 -32.92
CA ILE A 51 8.08 2.60 -34.23
C ILE A 51 7.44 3.82 -34.92
N ALA A 52 6.12 3.94 -34.87
CA ALA A 52 5.41 5.07 -35.47
C ALA A 52 5.76 6.40 -34.81
N ILE A 53 5.80 6.47 -33.47
CA ILE A 53 6.20 7.68 -32.75
C ILE A 53 7.66 8.05 -33.05
N GLN A 54 8.57 7.07 -33.07
CA GLN A 54 9.98 7.32 -33.47
C GLN A 54 10.11 7.75 -34.93
N THR A 55 9.22 7.30 -35.82
CA THR A 55 9.18 7.73 -37.21
C THR A 55 8.64 9.16 -37.34
N LEU A 56 7.61 9.51 -36.56
CA LEU A 56 7.13 10.88 -36.43
C LEU A 56 8.21 11.80 -35.88
N ALA A 57 9.00 11.33 -34.90
CA ALA A 57 10.13 12.03 -34.32
C ALA A 57 11.14 12.45 -35.40
N LYS A 58 11.52 11.51 -36.28
CA LYS A 58 12.37 11.80 -37.45
C LYS A 58 11.70 12.72 -38.47
N LYS A 59 10.39 12.57 -38.71
CA LYS A 59 9.64 13.34 -39.73
C LYS A 59 9.45 14.80 -39.32
N TYR A 60 9.25 15.06 -38.03
CA TYR A 60 8.91 16.38 -37.48
C TYR A 60 9.98 16.98 -36.58
N ASP A 61 11.19 16.41 -36.57
CA ASP A 61 12.39 16.94 -35.90
C ASP A 61 12.21 17.09 -34.38
N PHE A 62 11.76 16.00 -33.73
CA PHE A 62 11.71 15.88 -32.27
C PHE A 62 12.39 14.59 -31.80
N ALA A 63 12.69 14.46 -30.51
CA ALA A 63 13.32 13.27 -29.94
C ALA A 63 12.28 12.38 -29.24
N ALA A 64 12.39 11.07 -29.42
CA ALA A 64 11.52 10.08 -28.79
C ALA A 64 12.31 8.88 -28.25
N ASP A 65 12.33 8.75 -26.93
CA ASP A 65 12.85 7.57 -26.24
C ASP A 65 11.71 6.61 -25.89
N THR A 66 12.01 5.33 -25.72
CA THR A 66 11.01 4.32 -25.33
C THR A 66 11.51 3.50 -24.16
N THR A 67 10.65 3.23 -23.17
CA THR A 67 11.00 2.36 -22.03
C THR A 67 9.79 1.62 -21.49
N GLU A 68 10.05 0.52 -20.78
CA GLU A 68 9.09 -0.18 -19.93
C GLU A 68 9.55 -0.19 -18.46
N ASP A 69 10.71 0.42 -18.18
CA ASP A 69 11.24 0.55 -16.82
C ASP A 69 10.63 1.78 -16.12
N ALA A 70 9.85 1.53 -15.06
CA ALA A 70 9.23 2.57 -14.26
C ALA A 70 10.22 3.34 -13.37
N SER A 71 11.46 2.86 -13.21
CA SER A 71 12.51 3.56 -12.43
C SER A 71 12.82 4.96 -12.99
N ILE A 72 12.47 5.22 -14.26
CA ILE A 72 12.63 6.51 -14.93
C ILE A 72 11.72 7.62 -14.38
N PHE A 73 10.67 7.28 -13.63
CA PHE A 73 9.79 8.26 -12.99
C PHE A 73 10.46 8.81 -11.73
N ASN A 74 11.51 9.59 -11.96
CA ASN A 74 12.27 10.39 -10.99
C ASN A 74 12.60 11.76 -11.63
N GLU A 75 12.80 12.78 -10.80
CA GLU A 75 13.04 14.16 -11.26
C GLU A 75 14.23 14.26 -12.23
N LYS A 76 15.35 13.57 -11.93
CA LYS A 76 16.58 13.60 -12.74
C LYS A 76 16.35 13.14 -14.17
N ALA A 77 15.50 12.14 -14.37
CA ALA A 77 15.17 11.62 -15.68
C ALA A 77 14.05 12.42 -16.35
N LEU A 78 12.91 12.64 -15.68
CA LEU A 78 11.73 13.28 -16.26
C LEU A 78 11.96 14.75 -16.64
N ARG A 79 12.86 15.48 -15.94
CA ARG A 79 13.23 16.86 -16.32
C ARG A 79 13.76 17.01 -17.74
N ASN A 80 14.21 15.92 -18.36
CA ASN A 80 14.73 15.91 -19.73
C ASN A 80 13.64 15.75 -20.79
N TYR A 81 12.39 15.51 -20.39
CA TYR A 81 11.27 15.31 -21.30
C TYR A 81 10.23 16.42 -21.17
N ASN A 82 9.60 16.74 -22.30
CA ASN A 82 8.45 17.64 -22.36
C ASN A 82 7.13 16.88 -22.35
N VAL A 83 7.12 15.65 -22.91
CA VAL A 83 5.93 14.82 -23.03
C VAL A 83 6.23 13.40 -22.55
N VAL A 84 5.31 12.82 -21.77
CA VAL A 84 5.28 11.40 -21.47
C VAL A 84 4.05 10.81 -22.16
N VAL A 85 4.28 9.81 -23.01
CA VAL A 85 3.25 9.05 -23.71
C VAL A 85 3.04 7.74 -22.97
N PHE A 86 1.83 7.48 -22.50
CA PHE A 86 1.40 6.17 -22.04
C PHE A 86 0.81 5.43 -23.25
N LEU A 87 1.63 4.58 -23.85
CA LEU A 87 1.29 3.80 -25.03
C LEU A 87 0.77 2.44 -24.61
N ASN A 88 -0.55 2.29 -24.56
CA ASN A 88 -1.22 1.03 -24.22
C ASN A 88 -0.72 0.40 -22.90
N THR A 89 -0.57 1.21 -21.86
CA THR A 89 -0.26 0.74 -20.50
C THR A 89 -1.48 0.07 -19.86
N THR A 90 -1.31 -0.88 -18.95
CA THR A 90 -2.43 -1.52 -18.22
C THR A 90 -2.03 -1.90 -16.79
N GLY A 91 -2.96 -1.74 -15.83
CA GLY A 91 -2.73 -2.01 -14.40
C GLY A 91 -1.98 -0.87 -13.67
N ASP A 92 -1.54 -1.14 -12.42
CA ASP A 92 -0.83 -0.15 -11.58
C ASP A 92 0.68 -0.24 -11.83
N VAL A 93 1.14 0.45 -12.86
CA VAL A 93 2.48 0.34 -13.43
C VAL A 93 3.51 1.20 -12.69
N LEU A 94 3.06 2.09 -11.81
CA LEU A 94 3.86 2.98 -10.96
C LEU A 94 3.63 2.69 -9.46
N ASN A 95 4.67 2.78 -8.64
CA ASN A 95 4.54 2.79 -7.18
C ASN A 95 4.26 4.22 -6.64
N ASP A 96 3.91 4.36 -5.36
CA ASP A 96 3.58 5.64 -4.71
C ASP A 96 4.60 6.77 -5.00
N ALA A 97 5.90 6.47 -4.97
CA ALA A 97 6.95 7.46 -5.22
C ALA A 97 6.99 7.90 -6.71
N GLN A 98 6.78 6.96 -7.62
CA GLN A 98 6.74 7.21 -9.06
C GLN A 98 5.45 7.94 -9.47
N GLN A 99 4.32 7.60 -8.85
CA GLN A 99 3.06 8.33 -8.98
C GLN A 99 3.21 9.78 -8.50
N LEU A 100 3.81 9.97 -7.32
CA LEU A 100 4.12 11.30 -6.82
C LEU A 100 4.95 12.07 -7.83
N GLU A 101 6.04 11.49 -8.35
CA GLU A 101 6.89 12.18 -9.33
C GLU A 101 6.19 12.50 -10.66
N LEU A 102 5.35 11.61 -11.20
CA LEU A 102 4.57 11.92 -12.40
C LEU A 102 3.65 13.12 -12.16
N ASN A 103 3.01 13.17 -10.99
CA ASN A 103 2.25 14.34 -10.56
C ASN A 103 3.13 15.60 -10.51
N ARG A 104 4.35 15.47 -9.97
CA ARG A 104 5.33 16.58 -9.95
C ARG A 104 5.62 17.15 -11.30
N TRP A 105 5.92 16.25 -12.22
CA TRP A 105 6.33 16.59 -13.55
C TRP A 105 5.20 17.24 -14.36
N ILE A 106 3.94 16.78 -14.21
CA ILE A 106 2.77 17.43 -14.83
C ILE A 106 2.58 18.85 -14.28
N GLN A 107 2.64 19.03 -12.95
CA GLN A 107 2.53 20.36 -12.33
C GLN A 107 3.66 21.32 -12.70
N ALA A 108 4.86 20.79 -12.97
CA ALA A 108 5.99 21.55 -13.48
C ALA A 108 5.82 22.00 -14.96
N GLY A 109 4.72 21.63 -15.61
CA GLY A 109 4.38 21.96 -16.99
C GLY A 109 4.56 20.82 -17.99
N GLY A 110 4.77 19.58 -17.52
CA GLY A 110 4.88 18.39 -18.35
C GLY A 110 3.60 18.07 -19.11
N GLY A 111 3.75 17.50 -20.31
CA GLY A 111 2.66 17.09 -21.18
C GLY A 111 2.34 15.60 -21.09
N PHE A 112 1.08 15.23 -20.91
CA PHE A 112 0.64 13.84 -20.92
C PHE A 112 -0.06 13.46 -22.23
N VAL A 113 0.28 12.31 -22.78
CA VAL A 113 -0.41 11.70 -23.92
C VAL A 113 -0.83 10.28 -23.55
N GLY A 114 -2.13 10.05 -23.43
CA GLY A 114 -2.67 8.71 -23.22
C GLY A 114 -3.18 8.10 -24.53
N ILE A 115 -2.77 6.86 -24.82
CA ILE A 115 -3.21 6.13 -26.02
C ILE A 115 -3.92 4.85 -25.58
N HIS A 116 -5.17 4.74 -26.02
CA HIS A 116 -6.07 3.59 -25.90
C HIS A 116 -6.08 2.97 -24.50
N ALA A 117 -5.21 2.00 -24.21
CA ALA A 117 -5.20 1.34 -22.90
C ALA A 117 -4.72 2.21 -21.73
N ALA A 118 -4.18 3.42 -21.99
CA ALA A 118 -3.84 4.35 -20.90
C ALA A 118 -5.01 4.65 -19.93
N ALA A 119 -6.27 4.49 -20.36
CA ALA A 119 -7.46 4.57 -19.50
C ALA A 119 -7.69 3.32 -18.62
N ASP A 120 -6.99 2.22 -18.88
CA ASP A 120 -6.97 0.95 -18.13
C ASP A 120 -5.74 0.86 -17.19
N THR A 121 -5.28 2.01 -16.68
CA THR A 121 -4.05 2.13 -15.86
C THR A 121 -4.33 2.91 -14.56
N GLU A 122 -3.63 2.60 -13.47
CA GLU A 122 -3.66 3.31 -12.17
C GLU A 122 -5.09 3.51 -11.59
N TYR A 123 -5.87 2.42 -11.44
CA TYR A 123 -7.27 2.50 -10.99
C TYR A 123 -7.41 3.00 -9.55
N ASP A 124 -6.44 2.67 -8.71
CA ASP A 124 -6.45 3.02 -7.28
C ASP A 124 -5.87 4.42 -6.99
N TRP A 125 -5.52 5.17 -8.05
CA TRP A 125 -4.98 6.51 -7.95
C TRP A 125 -5.92 7.56 -8.60
N PRO A 126 -6.86 8.16 -7.84
CA PRO A 126 -7.88 9.06 -8.41
C PRO A 126 -7.34 10.26 -9.18
N TRP A 127 -6.17 10.78 -8.77
CA TRP A 127 -5.53 11.89 -9.48
C TRP A 127 -5.15 11.48 -10.92
N TYR A 128 -4.74 10.23 -11.15
CA TYR A 128 -4.51 9.74 -12.51
C TYR A 128 -5.81 9.66 -13.31
N GLY A 129 -6.91 9.22 -12.68
CA GLY A 129 -8.25 9.28 -13.29
C GLY A 129 -8.64 10.67 -13.74
N GLU A 130 -8.32 11.69 -12.93
CA GLU A 130 -8.42 13.09 -13.33
C GLU A 130 -7.46 13.46 -14.47
N LEU A 131 -6.20 13.05 -14.42
CA LEU A 131 -5.22 13.30 -15.48
C LEU A 131 -5.66 12.75 -16.83
N VAL A 132 -6.00 11.46 -16.91
CA VAL A 132 -6.41 10.80 -18.17
C VAL A 132 -7.79 11.24 -18.61
N GLY A 133 -8.69 11.54 -17.66
CA GLY A 133 -10.01 12.13 -17.88
C GLY A 133 -11.17 11.14 -17.91
N ALA A 134 -10.92 9.83 -17.96
CA ALA A 134 -11.91 8.77 -17.75
C ALA A 134 -11.23 7.41 -17.59
N TYR A 135 -11.87 6.46 -16.90
CA TYR A 135 -11.37 5.09 -16.76
C TYR A 135 -12.03 4.14 -17.76
N PHE A 136 -11.32 3.10 -18.16
CA PHE A 136 -11.87 2.01 -18.95
C PHE A 136 -13.00 1.30 -18.18
N ASN A 137 -14.08 0.99 -18.89
CA ASN A 137 -15.26 0.29 -18.37
C ASN A 137 -15.57 -1.00 -19.12
N GLY A 138 -15.06 -1.13 -20.35
CA GLY A 138 -15.31 -2.27 -21.23
C GLY A 138 -15.16 -1.88 -22.70
N HIS A 139 -15.41 -2.81 -23.60
CA HIS A 139 -15.44 -2.60 -25.06
C HIS A 139 -16.42 -3.62 -25.67
N PRO A 140 -16.76 -3.52 -26.97
CA PRO A 140 -17.56 -4.54 -27.63
C PRO A 140 -16.95 -5.94 -27.50
N ASN A 141 -17.83 -6.93 -27.37
CA ASN A 141 -17.50 -8.36 -27.40
C ASN A 141 -17.12 -8.81 -28.82
N ASN A 142 -16.74 -10.07 -29.04
CA ASN A 142 -16.18 -10.49 -30.33
C ASN A 142 -17.13 -10.31 -31.54
N PRO A 143 -16.67 -9.71 -32.64
CA PRO A 143 -15.34 -9.10 -32.81
C PRO A 143 -15.21 -7.79 -32.04
N ASN A 144 -14.26 -7.71 -31.10
CA ASN A 144 -13.98 -6.51 -30.29
C ASN A 144 -13.47 -5.35 -31.16
N VAL A 145 -12.66 -5.68 -32.17
CA VAL A 145 -12.26 -4.76 -33.24
C VAL A 145 -13.33 -4.71 -34.34
N ARG A 146 -13.87 -3.53 -34.62
CA ARG A 146 -14.97 -3.38 -35.59
C ARG A 146 -14.99 -2.00 -36.23
N ASP A 147 -15.63 -1.92 -37.38
CA ASP A 147 -15.85 -0.65 -38.07
C ASP A 147 -16.82 0.22 -37.27
N ALA A 148 -16.44 1.48 -37.07
CA ALA A 148 -17.34 2.51 -36.58
C ALA A 148 -17.06 3.85 -37.29
N SER A 149 -18.02 4.75 -37.17
CA SER A 149 -17.85 6.15 -37.55
C SER A 149 -17.52 6.96 -36.31
N VAL A 150 -16.53 7.84 -36.43
CA VAL A 150 -16.29 8.88 -35.42
C VAL A 150 -16.60 10.25 -36.02
N THR A 151 -17.14 11.15 -35.22
CA THR A 151 -17.49 12.51 -35.60
C THR A 151 -16.53 13.49 -34.96
N VAL A 152 -15.88 14.32 -35.77
CA VAL A 152 -14.97 15.37 -35.31
C VAL A 152 -15.79 16.57 -34.83
N VAL A 153 -15.73 16.84 -33.53
CA VAL A 153 -16.52 17.87 -32.84
C VAL A 153 -15.80 19.21 -32.87
N ASP A 154 -14.47 19.19 -32.72
CA ASP A 154 -13.61 20.37 -32.85
C ASP A 154 -12.74 20.22 -34.12
N LYS A 155 -12.99 21.04 -35.13
CA LYS A 155 -12.25 21.05 -36.40
C LYS A 155 -11.06 22.04 -36.41
N TYR A 156 -10.81 22.73 -35.32
CA TYR A 156 -9.76 23.75 -35.22
C TYR A 156 -8.55 23.28 -34.40
N HIS A 157 -8.74 22.29 -33.52
CA HIS A 157 -7.64 21.73 -32.73
C HIS A 157 -6.54 21.13 -33.61
N LEU A 158 -5.29 21.23 -33.13
CA LEU A 158 -4.08 20.81 -33.88
C LEU A 158 -4.15 19.35 -34.33
N SER A 159 -4.76 18.49 -33.52
CA SER A 159 -4.88 17.05 -33.75
C SER A 159 -6.05 16.65 -34.65
N THR A 160 -6.98 17.55 -35.00
CA THR A 160 -8.20 17.18 -35.73
C THR A 160 -8.48 18.03 -36.96
N LYS A 161 -7.80 19.17 -37.15
CA LYS A 161 -8.04 20.09 -38.28
C LYS A 161 -7.87 19.47 -39.67
N HIS A 162 -7.11 18.38 -39.80
CA HIS A 162 -6.90 17.65 -41.06
C HIS A 162 -7.95 16.55 -41.28
N LEU A 163 -8.69 16.16 -40.25
CA LEU A 163 -9.65 15.06 -40.31
C LEU A 163 -10.95 15.47 -41.01
N PRO A 164 -11.61 14.54 -41.73
CA PRO A 164 -12.97 14.78 -42.23
C PRO A 164 -13.96 14.87 -41.07
N GLU A 165 -15.12 15.48 -41.31
CA GLU A 165 -16.18 15.64 -40.30
C GLU A 165 -16.66 14.31 -39.71
N VAL A 166 -16.85 13.32 -40.58
CA VAL A 166 -17.13 11.95 -40.21
C VAL A 166 -16.00 11.08 -40.76
N TRP A 167 -15.35 10.35 -39.88
CA TRP A 167 -14.23 9.48 -40.20
C TRP A 167 -14.60 8.04 -39.87
N LYS A 168 -14.70 7.21 -40.91
CA LYS A 168 -14.91 5.77 -40.75
C LYS A 168 -13.57 5.09 -40.56
N ARG A 169 -13.47 4.23 -39.54
CA ARG A 169 -12.26 3.48 -39.25
C ARG A 169 -12.59 2.23 -38.43
N THR A 170 -11.62 1.33 -38.38
CA THR A 170 -11.68 0.08 -37.64
C THR A 170 -10.75 0.18 -36.43
N ASP A 171 -11.26 -0.08 -35.24
CA ASP A 171 -10.48 -0.10 -34.00
C ASP A 171 -11.22 -0.92 -32.93
N GLU A 172 -10.62 -1.10 -31.75
CA GLU A 172 -11.34 -1.55 -30.55
C GLU A 172 -11.89 -0.35 -29.80
N TRP A 173 -13.22 -0.31 -29.64
CA TRP A 173 -13.92 0.87 -29.14
C TRP A 173 -14.15 0.81 -27.63
N TYR A 174 -13.37 1.57 -26.87
CA TYR A 174 -13.50 1.61 -25.41
C TYR A 174 -14.75 2.38 -24.95
N ASN A 175 -15.45 1.75 -24.02
CA ASN A 175 -16.43 2.36 -23.15
C ASN A 175 -15.74 2.90 -21.89
N TYR A 176 -16.23 4.02 -21.38
CA TYR A 176 -15.63 4.71 -20.23
C TYR A 176 -16.58 4.81 -19.04
N LYS A 177 -16.01 4.81 -17.84
CA LYS A 177 -16.66 5.16 -16.56
C LYS A 177 -15.94 6.36 -15.95
N ASP A 178 -16.63 7.04 -15.02
CA ASP A 178 -16.09 8.18 -14.29
C ASP A 178 -15.48 9.27 -15.20
N ILE A 179 -16.19 9.57 -16.30
CA ILE A 179 -15.80 10.62 -17.24
C ILE A 179 -15.77 11.96 -16.50
N GLN A 180 -14.60 12.57 -16.46
CA GLN A 180 -14.33 13.72 -15.61
C GLN A 180 -14.96 15.00 -16.20
N PRO A 181 -15.55 15.87 -15.36
CA PRO A 181 -16.00 17.18 -15.82
C PRO A 181 -14.80 18.02 -16.29
N GLY A 182 -15.00 18.79 -17.38
CA GLY A 182 -13.99 19.72 -17.89
C GLY A 182 -13.06 19.18 -18.99
N ILE A 183 -13.26 17.94 -19.47
CA ILE A 183 -12.61 17.48 -20.72
C ILE A 183 -13.16 18.26 -21.93
N ASN A 184 -12.29 18.61 -22.87
CA ASN A 184 -12.67 19.19 -24.16
C ASN A 184 -12.68 18.09 -25.21
N VAL A 185 -13.88 17.67 -25.60
CA VAL A 185 -14.06 16.55 -26.54
C VAL A 185 -13.70 16.98 -27.95
N LEU A 186 -12.78 16.24 -28.57
CA LEU A 186 -12.33 16.46 -29.94
C LEU A 186 -13.10 15.59 -30.93
N ILE A 187 -13.33 14.34 -30.55
CA ILE A 187 -13.94 13.31 -31.39
C ILE A 187 -14.93 12.52 -30.55
N ASN A 188 -16.16 12.37 -31.05
CA ASN A 188 -17.15 11.45 -30.51
C ASN A 188 -17.24 10.18 -31.37
N LEU A 189 -17.41 9.04 -30.73
CA LEU A 189 -17.72 7.78 -31.37
C LEU A 189 -19.25 7.68 -31.60
N ASP A 190 -19.65 7.24 -32.80
CA ASP A 190 -21.06 7.05 -33.14
C ASP A 190 -21.52 5.64 -32.78
N GLU A 191 -22.15 5.49 -31.61
CA GLU A 191 -22.73 4.21 -31.14
C GLU A 191 -23.86 3.67 -32.02
N LYS A 192 -24.38 4.44 -33.00
CA LYS A 192 -25.35 3.92 -34.00
C LYS A 192 -24.66 3.22 -35.17
N SER A 193 -23.34 3.39 -35.30
CA SER A 193 -22.55 2.83 -36.39
C SER A 193 -21.92 1.47 -36.06
N TYR A 194 -21.99 1.02 -34.80
CA TYR A 194 -21.47 -0.26 -34.31
C TYR A 194 -22.25 -0.74 -33.09
N GLU A 195 -22.12 -2.01 -32.70
CA GLU A 195 -22.76 -2.56 -31.49
C GLU A 195 -21.81 -2.57 -30.28
N GLY A 196 -22.32 -2.39 -29.06
CA GLY A 196 -21.54 -2.53 -27.81
C GLY A 196 -21.09 -1.23 -27.13
N GLY A 197 -21.51 -0.06 -27.64
CA GLY A 197 -21.37 1.22 -26.95
C GLY A 197 -22.28 1.33 -25.72
N THR A 198 -21.81 2.00 -24.68
CA THR A 198 -22.55 2.20 -23.40
C THR A 198 -22.49 3.63 -22.85
N ASN A 199 -21.84 4.55 -23.56
CA ASN A 199 -21.68 5.95 -23.18
C ASN A 199 -22.75 6.88 -23.81
N GLY A 200 -23.54 6.38 -24.75
CA GLY A 200 -24.70 7.06 -25.33
C GLY A 200 -24.36 8.04 -26.46
N GLU A 201 -25.25 9.01 -26.71
CA GLU A 201 -25.14 9.92 -27.87
C GLU A 201 -23.90 10.85 -27.86
N LYS A 202 -23.23 10.97 -26.72
CA LYS A 202 -22.00 11.76 -26.56
C LYS A 202 -20.90 10.88 -26.00
N HIS A 203 -20.46 9.89 -26.78
CA HIS A 203 -19.35 9.00 -26.43
C HIS A 203 -18.01 9.63 -26.83
N PRO A 204 -17.26 10.27 -25.92
CA PRO A 204 -15.96 10.84 -26.27
C PRO A 204 -14.95 9.73 -26.55
N ILE A 205 -14.15 9.87 -27.62
CA ILE A 205 -13.07 8.92 -27.99
C ILE A 205 -11.72 9.61 -28.23
N ALA A 206 -11.70 10.94 -28.28
CA ALA A 206 -10.49 11.73 -28.13
C ALA A 206 -10.82 13.06 -27.46
N TRP A 207 -9.97 13.50 -26.54
CA TRP A 207 -10.16 14.75 -25.78
C TRP A 207 -8.85 15.33 -25.31
N TYR A 208 -8.91 16.57 -24.84
CA TYR A 208 -7.79 17.27 -24.21
C TYR A 208 -8.27 18.11 -23.03
N ARG A 209 -7.35 18.45 -22.13
CA ARG A 209 -7.53 19.52 -21.14
C ARG A 209 -6.20 20.07 -20.67
N GLU A 210 -6.25 21.25 -20.08
CA GLU A 210 -5.22 21.66 -19.13
C GLU A 210 -5.54 21.01 -17.79
N PHE A 211 -4.55 20.39 -17.17
CA PHE A 211 -4.74 19.71 -15.89
C PHE A 211 -3.54 19.91 -15.01
N ASP A 212 -3.81 20.42 -13.81
CA ASP A 212 -2.87 20.54 -12.71
C ASP A 212 -1.50 21.07 -13.15
N GLY A 213 -1.48 22.22 -13.84
CA GLY A 213 -0.26 22.88 -14.32
C GLY A 213 0.28 22.40 -15.68
N GLY A 214 -0.11 21.20 -16.12
CA GLY A 214 0.29 20.59 -17.39
C GLY A 214 -0.82 20.57 -18.43
N ARG A 215 -0.52 19.91 -19.57
CA ARG A 215 -1.48 19.66 -20.65
C ARG A 215 -1.60 18.18 -20.90
N MET A 216 -2.83 17.71 -21.04
CA MET A 216 -3.09 16.31 -21.36
C MET A 216 -3.88 16.21 -22.66
N TRP A 217 -3.55 15.19 -23.44
CA TRP A 217 -4.30 14.76 -24.61
C TRP A 217 -4.49 13.25 -24.55
N TYR A 218 -5.68 12.78 -24.91
CA TYR A 218 -5.99 11.35 -24.90
C TYR A 218 -6.76 10.95 -26.16
N THR A 219 -6.51 9.73 -26.62
CA THR A 219 -7.37 9.05 -27.57
C THR A 219 -7.61 7.60 -27.16
N GLY A 220 -8.86 7.14 -27.30
CA GLY A 220 -9.25 5.74 -27.16
C GLY A 220 -8.90 4.87 -28.37
N MET A 221 -8.31 5.45 -29.42
CA MET A 221 -7.90 4.76 -30.64
C MET A 221 -6.42 4.36 -30.59
N GLY A 222 -6.04 3.31 -31.31
CA GLY A 222 -4.67 2.79 -31.30
C GLY A 222 -4.51 1.39 -30.72
N HIS A 223 -5.61 0.62 -30.67
CA HIS A 223 -5.57 -0.80 -30.34
C HIS A 223 -4.85 -1.60 -31.42
N THR A 224 -5.15 -1.31 -32.69
CA THR A 224 -4.71 -2.11 -33.84
C THR A 224 -3.37 -1.66 -34.40
N ASN A 225 -2.63 -2.57 -35.05
CA ASN A 225 -1.38 -2.25 -35.73
C ASN A 225 -1.60 -1.26 -36.89
N GLU A 226 -2.71 -1.42 -37.58
CA GLU A 226 -3.10 -0.66 -38.76
C GLU A 226 -3.24 0.84 -38.46
N CYS A 227 -3.67 1.20 -37.24
CA CYS A 227 -3.72 2.58 -36.77
C CYS A 227 -2.39 3.31 -37.01
N TYR A 228 -1.28 2.65 -36.71
CA TYR A 228 0.06 3.23 -36.77
C TYR A 228 0.64 3.31 -38.19
N SER A 229 -0.14 2.91 -39.20
CA SER A 229 0.16 3.11 -40.63
C SER A 229 -0.80 4.10 -41.32
N ASP A 230 -1.90 4.47 -40.66
CA ASP A 230 -2.89 5.41 -41.20
C ASP A 230 -2.44 6.86 -41.02
N GLU A 231 -2.29 7.60 -42.11
CA GLU A 231 -1.78 8.99 -42.10
C GLU A 231 -2.67 9.95 -41.30
N ASN A 232 -3.99 9.73 -41.26
CA ASN A 232 -4.91 10.57 -40.49
C ASN A 232 -4.72 10.34 -38.98
N TYR A 233 -4.54 9.09 -38.55
CA TYR A 233 -4.21 8.74 -37.17
C TYR A 233 -2.82 9.21 -36.76
N LEU A 234 -1.81 9.06 -37.62
CA LEU A 234 -0.46 9.56 -37.36
C LEU A 234 -0.43 11.09 -37.19
N GLN A 235 -1.21 11.84 -37.98
CA GLN A 235 -1.37 13.28 -37.81
C GLN A 235 -2.20 13.65 -36.58
N LEU A 236 -3.20 12.85 -36.21
CA LEU A 236 -3.95 12.99 -34.95
C LEU A 236 -3.00 12.85 -33.75
N LEU A 237 -2.19 11.79 -33.74
CA LEU A 237 -1.21 11.53 -32.70
C LEU A 237 -0.17 12.65 -32.60
N TRP A 238 0.35 13.10 -33.74
CA TRP A 238 1.29 14.23 -33.77
C TRP A 238 0.67 15.51 -33.22
N GLY A 239 -0.53 15.89 -33.65
CA GLY A 239 -1.18 17.09 -33.12
C GLY A 239 -1.51 16.98 -31.63
N GLY A 240 -1.75 15.77 -31.12
CA GLY A 240 -1.90 15.48 -29.69
C GLY A 240 -0.58 15.70 -28.92
N ILE A 241 0.52 15.14 -29.41
CA ILE A 241 1.87 15.35 -28.85
C ILE A 241 2.25 16.84 -28.89
N GLN A 242 1.94 17.56 -29.97
CA GLN A 242 2.19 19.01 -30.07
C GLN A 242 1.39 19.80 -29.04
N TYR A 243 0.11 19.46 -28.85
CA TYR A 243 -0.71 20.10 -27.83
C TYR A 243 -0.11 19.86 -26.43
N ALA A 244 0.20 18.61 -26.09
CA ALA A 244 0.77 18.24 -24.80
C ALA A 244 2.13 18.92 -24.54
N ALA A 245 3.02 18.91 -25.54
CA ALA A 245 4.35 19.56 -25.46
C ALA A 245 4.25 21.08 -25.35
N GLY A 246 3.21 21.67 -25.94
CA GLY A 246 3.00 23.09 -25.91
C GLY A 246 4.10 23.91 -26.56
N PRO A 247 4.64 24.95 -25.88
CA PRO A 247 5.75 25.72 -26.42
C PRO A 247 7.09 24.98 -26.38
N GLY A 248 7.16 23.72 -25.91
CA GLY A 248 8.41 22.94 -25.85
C GLY A 248 9.40 23.47 -24.80
N VAL A 249 8.91 24.18 -23.78
CA VAL A 249 9.75 24.71 -22.69
C VAL A 249 10.06 23.55 -21.74
N PRO A 250 11.32 23.40 -21.26
CA PRO A 250 11.63 22.43 -20.22
C PRO A 250 10.75 22.63 -19.00
N VAL A 251 10.35 21.54 -18.36
CA VAL A 251 9.58 21.62 -17.12
C VAL A 251 10.31 22.46 -16.08
N ASN A 252 9.57 23.31 -15.38
CA ASN A 252 10.10 24.12 -14.30
C ASN A 252 9.54 23.58 -13.00
N TYR A 253 10.32 22.76 -12.30
CA TYR A 253 9.90 22.17 -11.02
C TYR A 253 9.62 23.21 -9.94
N ASN A 254 10.10 24.46 -10.07
CA ASN A 254 9.69 25.56 -9.20
C ASN A 254 8.23 26.00 -9.41
N ASN A 255 7.61 25.66 -10.55
CA ASN A 255 6.19 25.86 -10.79
C ASN A 255 5.35 24.71 -10.18
N SER A 256 5.99 23.58 -9.83
CA SER A 256 5.29 22.42 -9.31
C SER A 256 4.74 22.72 -7.92
N ARG A 257 3.45 22.44 -7.71
CA ARG A 257 2.77 22.52 -6.40
C ARG A 257 2.92 21.19 -5.68
N VAL A 258 4.13 20.68 -5.57
CA VAL A 258 4.33 19.31 -5.11
C VAL A 258 5.25 19.24 -3.94
N ALA A 259 4.95 18.24 -3.13
CA ALA A 259 5.77 17.79 -2.04
C ALA A 259 7.24 17.72 -2.49
N PRO A 260 8.16 18.23 -1.66
CA PRO A 260 9.57 17.95 -1.84
C PRO A 260 9.80 16.44 -1.84
N GLU A 261 10.87 16.01 -2.50
CA GLU A 261 11.30 14.62 -2.50
C GLU A 261 11.39 14.08 -1.07
N GLU A 262 10.84 12.88 -0.81
CA GLU A 262 10.83 12.28 0.54
C GLU A 262 12.24 12.09 1.11
N ASN A 263 13.24 11.88 0.26
CA ASN A 263 14.64 11.72 0.65
C ASN A 263 15.27 13.00 1.22
N ARG A 264 14.58 14.14 1.18
CA ARG A 264 14.96 15.36 1.88
C ARG A 264 14.51 15.35 3.34
N PHE A 265 13.65 14.42 3.70
CA PHE A 265 13.19 14.23 5.06
C PHE A 265 13.92 13.07 5.71
N GLN A 266 14.21 13.22 6.99
CA GLN A 266 14.88 12.18 7.77
C GLN A 266 14.17 11.96 9.07
N LYS A 267 14.06 10.68 9.46
CA LYS A 267 13.56 10.31 10.78
C LYS A 267 14.75 10.06 11.71
N VAL A 268 14.96 10.96 12.66
CA VAL A 268 15.95 10.81 13.72
C VAL A 268 15.26 10.26 14.97
N VAL A 269 15.77 9.15 15.51
CA VAL A 269 15.28 8.59 16.78
C VAL A 269 16.05 9.23 17.94
N LEU A 270 15.37 10.00 18.78
CA LEU A 270 15.95 10.72 19.92
C LEU A 270 15.96 9.87 21.20
N ASP A 271 14.94 9.04 21.38
CA ASP A 271 14.83 8.06 22.46
C ASP A 271 13.96 6.86 22.01
N TYR A 272 14.12 5.72 22.65
CA TYR A 272 13.39 4.49 22.33
C TYR A 272 13.10 3.66 23.58
N ASN A 273 12.38 2.56 23.43
CA ASN A 273 11.97 1.73 24.57
C ASN A 273 11.04 2.48 25.55
N LEU A 274 10.15 3.33 25.02
CA LEU A 274 9.20 4.10 25.82
C LEU A 274 8.04 3.22 26.31
N ASN A 275 7.41 3.64 27.42
CA ASN A 275 6.35 2.89 28.09
C ASN A 275 5.02 3.63 27.95
N GLU A 276 4.32 3.36 26.84
CA GLU A 276 3.04 3.99 26.53
C GLU A 276 3.14 5.53 26.50
N PRO A 277 3.98 6.10 25.63
CA PRO A 277 4.08 7.56 25.48
C PRO A 277 2.72 8.13 25.06
N MET A 278 2.39 9.35 25.50
CA MET A 278 1.06 9.94 25.28
C MET A 278 1.12 11.27 24.53
N GLU A 279 1.65 12.34 25.13
CA GLU A 279 1.67 13.69 24.55
C GLU A 279 3.03 14.34 24.84
N LEU A 280 3.49 15.21 23.94
CA LEU A 280 4.79 15.88 24.02
C LEU A 280 4.64 17.40 23.84
N ALA A 281 5.61 18.14 24.39
CA ALA A 281 5.72 19.56 24.14
C ALA A 281 7.19 19.97 23.98
N VAL A 282 7.46 20.77 22.95
CA VAL A 282 8.80 21.26 22.62
C VAL A 282 9.00 22.61 23.29
N LEU A 283 10.04 22.72 24.13
CA LEU A 283 10.42 23.96 24.79
C LEU A 283 11.12 24.92 23.80
N PRO A 284 11.17 26.23 24.09
CA PRO A 284 11.83 27.21 23.22
C PRO A 284 13.31 26.93 22.91
N ASN A 285 13.98 26.15 23.75
CA ASN A 285 15.37 25.72 23.55
C ASN A 285 15.50 24.35 22.85
N GLU A 286 14.41 23.83 22.28
CA GLU A 286 14.30 22.49 21.67
C GLU A 286 14.54 21.32 22.64
N ASP A 287 14.51 21.54 23.96
CA ASP A 287 14.29 20.45 24.91
C ASP A 287 12.85 19.94 24.77
N ILE A 288 12.61 18.67 25.06
CA ILE A 288 11.30 18.05 24.84
C ILE A 288 10.79 17.46 26.15
N LEU A 289 9.69 18.00 26.65
CA LEU A 289 8.94 17.44 27.76
C LEU A 289 7.88 16.49 27.20
N PHE A 290 7.79 15.27 27.71
CA PHE A 290 6.77 14.32 27.27
C PHE A 290 6.31 13.41 28.40
N ILE A 291 5.14 12.81 28.22
CA ILE A 291 4.49 11.99 29.25
C ILE A 291 4.25 10.55 28.79
N GLU A 292 4.20 9.65 29.76
CA GLU A 292 3.82 8.25 29.60
C GLU A 292 2.57 7.94 30.41
N ARG A 293 1.67 7.12 29.88
CA ARG A 293 0.33 6.86 30.45
C ARG A 293 0.37 6.37 31.89
N LYS A 294 1.43 5.64 32.27
CA LYS A 294 1.65 5.13 33.64
C LYS A 294 2.19 6.19 34.63
N GLY A 295 2.20 7.47 34.23
CA GLY A 295 2.43 8.61 35.11
C GLY A 295 3.82 9.23 35.02
N ALA A 296 4.72 8.74 34.16
CA ALA A 296 6.05 9.32 34.04
C ALA A 296 6.01 10.63 33.26
N VAL A 297 6.75 11.63 33.75
CA VAL A 297 7.05 12.88 33.07
C VAL A 297 8.55 12.86 32.76
N LYS A 298 8.91 12.98 31.49
CA LYS A 298 10.29 12.85 30.99
C LYS A 298 10.73 14.08 30.23
N LEU A 299 12.02 14.39 30.30
CA LEU A 299 12.66 15.52 29.63
C LEU A 299 13.82 15.03 28.78
N TYR A 300 13.72 15.16 27.46
CA TYR A 300 14.84 15.02 26.56
C TYR A 300 15.59 16.35 26.46
N LYS A 301 16.90 16.29 26.74
CA LYS A 301 17.80 17.44 26.64
C LYS A 301 18.55 17.40 25.33
N LYS A 302 18.36 18.42 24.49
CA LYS A 302 19.09 18.52 23.22
C LYS A 302 20.59 18.73 23.42
N SER A 303 20.98 19.42 24.49
CA SER A 303 22.39 19.77 24.75
C SER A 303 23.32 18.55 24.90
N ASP A 304 22.79 17.42 25.36
CA ASP A 304 23.57 16.20 25.57
C ASP A 304 22.90 14.93 25.01
N ASN A 305 21.84 15.11 24.21
CA ASN A 305 21.06 14.06 23.55
C ASN A 305 20.59 12.96 24.51
N LYS A 306 20.05 13.34 25.68
CA LYS A 306 19.61 12.39 26.72
C LYS A 306 18.23 12.69 27.28
N THR A 307 17.42 11.63 27.38
CA THR A 307 16.18 11.64 28.16
C THR A 307 16.44 11.39 29.64
N ARG A 308 15.73 12.13 30.49
CA ARG A 308 15.74 11.99 31.95
C ARG A 308 14.31 11.85 32.45
N LEU A 309 14.11 11.01 33.48
CA LEU A 309 12.87 11.01 34.25
C LEU A 309 12.84 12.27 35.13
N VAL A 310 11.85 13.14 34.94
CA VAL A 310 11.62 14.33 35.78
C VAL A 310 10.91 13.92 37.07
N THR A 311 9.79 13.21 36.94
CA THR A 311 8.99 12.72 38.07
C THR A 311 8.02 11.63 37.61
N THR A 312 7.38 10.97 38.57
CA THR A 312 6.24 10.09 38.33
C THR A 312 5.04 10.57 39.15
N LEU A 313 3.90 10.79 38.48
CA LEU A 313 2.61 11.05 39.11
C LEU A 313 1.92 9.74 39.49
N SER A 314 1.27 9.73 40.64
CA SER A 314 0.46 8.58 41.05
C SER A 314 -0.88 8.62 40.34
N VAL A 315 -1.06 7.73 39.37
CA VAL A 315 -2.25 7.68 38.50
C VAL A 315 -2.93 6.33 38.59
N PHE A 316 -4.24 6.31 38.37
CA PHE A 316 -4.96 5.08 38.05
C PHE A 316 -4.69 4.76 36.58
N SER A 317 -4.03 3.63 36.30
CA SER A 317 -3.57 3.27 34.95
C SER A 317 -4.19 1.99 34.38
N LYS A 318 -5.33 1.54 34.95
CA LYS A 318 -6.12 0.44 34.37
C LYS A 318 -7.08 0.99 33.32
N LEU A 319 -7.62 0.12 32.46
CA LEU A 319 -8.41 0.54 31.29
C LEU A 319 -7.55 1.48 30.42
N GLU A 320 -8.12 2.59 29.95
CA GLU A 320 -7.42 3.63 29.18
C GLU A 320 -7.06 4.87 30.02
N ASP A 321 -7.30 4.84 31.33
CA ASP A 321 -6.97 5.94 32.25
C ASP A 321 -5.45 6.04 32.47
N GLY A 322 -4.99 7.20 32.93
CA GLY A 322 -3.57 7.41 33.24
C GLY A 322 -3.19 8.88 33.24
N LEU A 323 -1.94 9.18 32.92
CA LEU A 323 -1.48 10.52 32.55
C LEU A 323 -1.69 10.70 31.04
N LEU A 324 -2.65 11.54 30.65
CA LEU A 324 -3.23 11.54 29.31
C LEU A 324 -2.77 12.72 28.47
N GLY A 325 -2.71 13.92 29.07
CA GLY A 325 -2.40 15.14 28.33
C GLY A 325 -1.34 16.02 28.98
N LEU A 326 -0.64 16.77 28.12
CA LEU A 326 0.44 17.71 28.42
C LEU A 326 0.37 18.91 27.46
N ALA A 327 0.39 20.13 28.02
CA ALA A 327 0.64 21.34 27.23
C ALA A 327 1.51 22.35 27.98
N LEU A 328 2.31 23.12 27.24
CA LEU A 328 2.96 24.33 27.78
C LEU A 328 1.96 25.48 27.74
N ASP A 329 2.01 26.35 28.74
CA ASP A 329 1.33 27.63 28.68
C ASP A 329 1.92 28.49 27.54
N PRO A 330 1.12 29.26 26.77
CA PRO A 330 1.63 30.15 25.73
C PRO A 330 2.68 31.16 26.23
N ASP A 331 2.62 31.55 27.50
CA ASP A 331 3.59 32.43 28.16
C ASP A 331 4.65 31.65 28.97
N TYR A 332 4.90 30.38 28.65
CA TYR A 332 5.81 29.48 29.37
C TYR A 332 7.18 30.11 29.66
N THR A 333 7.74 30.89 28.73
CA THR A 333 9.03 31.56 28.91
C THR A 333 9.07 32.44 30.16
N ARG A 334 7.93 33.04 30.52
CA ARG A 334 7.73 33.95 31.65
C ARG A 334 7.21 33.24 32.90
N ASN A 335 6.15 32.45 32.78
CA ASN A 335 5.44 31.89 33.95
C ASN A 335 5.91 30.47 34.34
N LYS A 336 6.62 29.79 33.44
CA LYS A 336 7.05 28.39 33.60
C LYS A 336 5.90 27.40 33.81
N TRP A 337 4.69 27.72 33.34
CA TRP A 337 3.52 26.89 33.57
C TRP A 337 3.37 25.76 32.55
N VAL A 338 3.02 24.59 33.07
CA VAL A 338 2.64 23.41 32.29
C VAL A 338 1.32 22.86 32.81
N TYR A 339 0.52 22.29 31.90
CA TYR A 339 -0.78 21.71 32.19
C TYR A 339 -0.72 20.22 31.99
N LEU A 340 -1.25 19.45 32.94
CA LEU A 340 -1.35 18.01 32.87
C LEU A 340 -2.81 17.59 33.06
N TYR A 341 -3.26 16.65 32.23
CA TYR A 341 -4.56 16.01 32.38
C TYR A 341 -4.37 14.54 32.72
N TYR A 342 -4.89 14.10 33.87
CA TYR A 342 -4.62 12.75 34.36
C TYR A 342 -5.74 12.20 35.25
N SER A 343 -5.74 10.89 35.42
CA SER A 343 -6.64 10.13 36.29
C SER A 343 -5.95 9.87 37.63
N PRO A 344 -6.28 10.59 38.72
CA PRO A 344 -5.62 10.39 40.01
C PRO A 344 -5.81 8.95 40.52
N ALA A 345 -4.80 8.43 41.21
CA ALA A 345 -4.91 7.15 41.91
C ALA A 345 -5.99 7.17 43.01
N GLY A 346 -6.49 5.98 43.38
CA GLY A 346 -7.56 5.81 44.37
C GLY A 346 -8.88 5.37 43.73
N ASP A 347 -9.97 5.35 44.50
CA ASP A 347 -11.27 4.82 44.05
C ASP A 347 -12.19 5.87 43.43
N ASP A 348 -11.87 7.16 43.59
CA ASP A 348 -12.65 8.25 43.01
C ASP A 348 -12.47 8.29 41.49
N ALA A 349 -13.53 7.93 40.76
CA ALA A 349 -13.54 7.87 39.30
C ALA A 349 -13.65 9.29 38.70
N LYS A 350 -12.48 9.88 38.47
CA LYS A 350 -12.34 11.21 37.86
C LYS A 350 -11.05 11.34 37.08
N GLN A 351 -11.03 12.36 36.24
CA GLN A 351 -9.86 12.95 35.60
C GLN A 351 -9.75 14.43 36.02
N VAL A 352 -8.53 14.93 36.15
CA VAL A 352 -8.25 16.29 36.60
C VAL A 352 -7.32 16.99 35.62
N LEU A 353 -7.66 18.23 35.27
CA LEU A 353 -6.78 19.18 34.61
C LEU A 353 -6.10 20.02 35.69
N SER A 354 -4.78 19.91 35.79
CA SER A 354 -3.98 20.65 36.78
C SER A 354 -2.87 21.44 36.11
N ARG A 355 -2.55 22.61 36.67
CA ARG A 355 -1.40 23.45 36.30
C ARG A 355 -0.27 23.27 37.30
N PHE A 356 0.97 23.22 36.81
CA PHE A 356 2.20 23.15 37.60
C PHE A 356 3.23 24.16 37.11
N ILE A 357 4.22 24.46 37.94
CA ILE A 357 5.46 25.14 37.55
C ILE A 357 6.50 24.08 37.15
N PHE A 358 7.01 24.19 35.92
CA PHE A 358 8.12 23.41 35.39
C PHE A 358 9.27 24.33 35.00
N ASP A 359 10.34 24.35 35.80
CA ASP A 359 11.49 25.24 35.61
C ASP A 359 12.80 24.45 35.61
N GLY A 360 13.66 24.75 34.63
CA GLY A 360 14.84 23.97 34.31
C GLY A 360 14.49 22.51 34.01
N ASP A 361 14.80 21.63 34.96
CA ASP A 361 14.67 20.17 34.82
C ASP A 361 13.69 19.59 35.86
N SER A 362 12.87 20.42 36.51
CA SER A 362 12.05 20.04 37.66
C SER A 362 10.60 20.46 37.55
N LEU A 363 9.69 19.51 37.78
CA LEU A 363 8.26 19.76 38.00
C LEU A 363 7.99 20.00 39.49
N GLN A 364 7.63 21.22 39.86
CA GLN A 364 7.37 21.60 41.25
C GLN A 364 5.99 21.10 41.71
N ARG A 365 5.92 19.89 42.27
CA ARG A 365 4.63 19.27 42.66
C ARG A 365 3.79 20.10 43.63
N SER A 366 4.41 20.85 44.54
CA SER A 366 3.70 21.72 45.49
C SER A 366 3.03 22.94 44.84
N SER A 367 3.33 23.23 43.57
CA SER A 367 2.72 24.34 42.81
C SER A 367 1.39 23.98 42.16
N GLU A 368 0.92 22.74 42.32
CA GLU A 368 -0.30 22.24 41.70
C GLU A 368 -1.50 23.18 41.93
N LYS A 369 -2.20 23.51 40.84
CA LYS A 369 -3.53 24.12 40.85
C LYS A 369 -4.47 23.24 40.04
N VAL A 370 -5.43 22.62 40.70
CA VAL A 370 -6.52 21.87 40.03
C VAL A 370 -7.47 22.90 39.39
N ILE A 371 -7.53 22.90 38.06
CA ILE A 371 -8.31 23.84 37.26
C ILE A 371 -9.73 23.31 37.03
N LEU A 372 -9.83 22.04 36.60
CA LEU A 372 -11.10 21.42 36.21
C LEU A 372 -11.10 19.93 36.59
N THR A 373 -12.24 19.41 37.02
CA THR A 373 -12.45 17.98 37.28
C THR A 373 -13.56 17.45 36.39
N VAL A 374 -13.29 16.33 35.72
CA VAL A 374 -14.24 15.61 34.88
C VAL A 374 -14.54 14.28 35.56
N LYS A 375 -15.80 14.06 35.93
CA LYS A 375 -16.24 12.79 36.54
C LYS A 375 -16.24 11.69 35.50
N THR A 376 -15.72 10.51 35.84
CA THR A 376 -15.72 9.33 34.98
C THR A 376 -16.38 8.13 35.68
N GLN A 377 -16.43 6.99 34.99
CA GLN A 377 -16.69 5.67 35.54
C GLN A 377 -15.46 4.78 35.30
N ARG A 378 -15.23 3.84 36.21
CA ARG A 378 -14.13 2.85 36.17
C ARG A 378 -14.64 1.40 36.22
N GLU A 379 -15.93 1.21 35.93
CA GLU A 379 -16.59 -0.09 35.86
C GLU A 379 -16.19 -0.82 34.58
N GLU A 380 -16.22 -0.10 33.46
CA GLU A 380 -15.91 -0.61 32.12
C GLU A 380 -14.98 0.34 31.39
N CYS A 381 -14.16 -0.20 30.49
CA CYS A 381 -13.50 0.59 29.44
C CYS A 381 -14.59 1.14 28.49
N CYS A 382 -14.46 2.29 27.81
CA CYS A 382 -13.25 2.91 27.23
C CYS A 382 -13.44 4.43 26.96
N HIS A 383 -12.54 5.01 26.17
CA HIS A 383 -12.57 6.36 25.58
C HIS A 383 -12.34 7.46 26.60
N THR A 384 -11.07 7.72 26.89
CA THR A 384 -10.67 8.77 27.81
C THR A 384 -10.41 10.12 27.13
N GLY A 385 -10.07 10.13 25.83
CA GLY A 385 -9.58 11.33 25.15
C GLY A 385 -8.33 11.87 25.87
N GLY A 386 -8.35 13.17 26.20
CA GLY A 386 -7.45 13.74 27.19
C GLY A 386 -6.32 14.60 26.65
N SER A 387 -6.33 14.94 25.36
CA SER A 387 -5.35 15.84 24.74
C SER A 387 -5.62 17.30 25.12
N ILE A 388 -4.55 18.08 25.29
CA ILE A 388 -4.60 19.50 25.69
C ILE A 388 -3.95 20.34 24.59
N ALA A 389 -4.65 21.38 24.13
CA ALA A 389 -4.07 22.32 23.17
C ALA A 389 -4.44 23.76 23.53
N PHE A 390 -3.52 24.69 23.30
CA PHE A 390 -3.81 26.12 23.38
C PHE A 390 -4.08 26.69 21.99
N GLY A 391 -5.14 27.49 21.91
CA GLY A 391 -5.44 28.32 20.74
C GLY A 391 -5.06 29.79 20.94
N PRO A 392 -5.47 30.65 19.99
CA PRO A 392 -5.39 32.10 20.15
C PRO A 392 -6.03 32.61 21.46
N ASP A 393 -5.62 33.79 21.91
CA ASP A 393 -6.12 34.47 23.12
C ASP A 393 -5.91 33.70 24.45
N ASN A 394 -4.95 32.77 24.48
CA ASN A 394 -4.64 31.88 25.60
C ASN A 394 -5.84 31.01 26.02
N LEU A 395 -6.66 30.60 25.06
CA LEU A 395 -7.76 29.68 25.30
C LEU A 395 -7.25 28.23 25.32
N LEU A 396 -7.55 27.51 26.40
CA LEU A 396 -7.22 26.11 26.56
C LEU A 396 -8.38 25.24 26.06
N PHE A 397 -8.05 24.29 25.20
CA PHE A 397 -8.92 23.23 24.74
C PHE A 397 -8.55 21.91 25.40
N LEU A 398 -9.54 21.17 25.88
CA LEU A 398 -9.37 19.87 26.51
C LEU A 398 -10.34 18.87 25.86
N SER A 399 -9.82 17.80 25.29
CA SER A 399 -10.65 16.72 24.76
C SER A 399 -11.02 15.72 25.85
N THR A 400 -12.27 15.26 25.85
CA THR A 400 -12.77 14.25 26.78
C THR A 400 -13.54 13.18 26.01
N GLY A 401 -13.16 11.92 26.20
CA GLY A 401 -13.90 10.81 25.63
C GLY A 401 -15.25 10.59 26.32
N ASP A 402 -16.14 9.86 25.67
CA ASP A 402 -17.51 9.60 26.14
C ASP A 402 -17.57 8.70 27.38
N ASN A 403 -16.45 8.06 27.74
CA ASN A 403 -16.30 7.16 28.87
C ASN A 403 -17.38 6.06 28.88
N THR A 404 -17.66 5.52 27.71
CA THR A 404 -18.69 4.51 27.45
C THR A 404 -18.07 3.29 26.78
N SER A 405 -18.52 2.11 27.19
CA SER A 405 -18.07 0.86 26.60
C SER A 405 -18.65 0.67 25.20
N PRO A 406 -17.81 0.36 24.20
CA PRO A 406 -18.29 0.05 22.85
C PRO A 406 -19.00 -1.30 22.78
N ARG A 407 -18.98 -2.09 23.85
CA ARG A 407 -19.35 -3.52 23.89
C ARG A 407 -20.85 -3.78 24.01
N ALA A 408 -21.70 -2.84 23.60
CA ALA A 408 -23.13 -3.08 23.49
C ALA A 408 -23.43 -3.95 22.26
N THR A 409 -23.10 -3.44 21.07
CA THR A 409 -23.46 -4.04 19.78
C THR A 409 -22.43 -3.82 18.68
N GLY A 410 -21.35 -3.08 18.94
CA GLY A 410 -20.41 -2.60 17.93
C GLY A 410 -20.91 -1.40 17.10
N TYR A 411 -22.15 -0.94 17.32
CA TYR A 411 -22.73 0.29 16.75
C TYR A 411 -22.80 1.40 17.84
N GLY A 412 -23.54 2.48 17.60
CA GLY A 412 -23.83 3.51 18.61
C GLY A 412 -24.39 2.92 19.92
N PRO A 413 -23.67 3.00 21.06
CA PRO A 413 -24.09 2.39 22.32
C PRO A 413 -25.15 3.25 23.02
N ILE A 414 -26.39 2.76 23.05
CA ILE A 414 -27.57 3.45 23.62
C ILE A 414 -28.38 2.51 24.56
N ASP A 415 -27.72 1.70 25.37
CA ASP A 415 -28.36 0.69 26.22
C ASP A 415 -29.00 1.29 27.50
N GLU A 416 -30.26 1.69 27.39
CA GLU A 416 -31.01 2.39 28.45
C GLU A 416 -31.49 1.48 29.60
N ARG A 417 -31.18 0.19 29.59
CA ARG A 417 -31.67 -0.75 30.62
C ARG A 417 -31.09 -0.41 32.01
N PRO A 418 -31.83 -0.65 33.10
CA PRO A 418 -31.32 -0.42 34.46
C PRO A 418 -29.98 -1.14 34.71
N GLY A 419 -29.01 -0.42 35.30
CA GLY A 419 -27.66 -0.96 35.58
C GLY A 419 -26.73 -1.04 34.37
N ARG A 420 -27.13 -0.53 33.19
CA ARG A 420 -26.33 -0.58 31.95
C ARG A 420 -25.77 0.77 31.51
N SER A 421 -25.71 1.77 32.41
CA SER A 421 -25.23 3.11 32.07
C SER A 421 -23.80 3.13 31.50
N ALA A 422 -22.94 2.15 31.80
CA ALA A 422 -21.62 2.04 31.19
C ALA A 422 -21.64 1.76 29.67
N TRP A 423 -22.79 1.39 29.10
CA TRP A 423 -23.03 1.11 27.67
C TRP A 423 -24.05 2.07 27.03
N ASP A 424 -24.31 3.21 27.67
CA ASP A 424 -25.21 4.26 27.19
C ASP A 424 -24.44 5.56 27.01
N ALA A 425 -23.97 5.85 25.79
CA ALA A 425 -23.23 7.07 25.48
C ALA A 425 -24.11 8.32 25.52
N GLN A 426 -25.44 8.15 25.57
CA GLN A 426 -26.38 9.25 25.68
C GLN A 426 -26.27 9.99 27.01
N LYS A 427 -25.78 9.32 28.06
CA LYS A 427 -25.53 9.91 29.38
C LYS A 427 -24.43 10.98 29.36
N SER A 428 -23.53 10.92 28.37
CA SER A 428 -22.31 11.71 28.29
C SER A 428 -22.27 12.51 26.99
N ALA A 429 -21.90 11.89 25.86
CA ALA A 429 -21.63 12.58 24.60
C ALA A 429 -22.77 13.51 24.14
N SER A 430 -24.01 13.03 24.23
CA SER A 430 -25.22 13.79 23.88
C SER A 430 -25.94 14.44 25.07
N ASN A 431 -25.41 14.33 26.30
CA ASN A 431 -25.92 15.03 27.48
C ASN A 431 -25.26 16.41 27.59
N THR A 432 -26.07 17.47 27.51
CA THR A 432 -25.57 18.86 27.56
C THR A 432 -25.09 19.27 28.94
N ASN A 433 -25.42 18.51 29.99
CA ASN A 433 -25.02 18.78 31.37
C ASN A 433 -23.84 17.90 31.85
N ASP A 434 -23.15 17.19 30.94
CA ASP A 434 -21.98 16.34 31.22
C ASP A 434 -20.75 16.85 30.44
N LEU A 435 -19.56 16.69 31.03
CA LEU A 435 -18.29 17.14 30.43
C LEU A 435 -17.59 16.06 29.60
N ARG A 436 -18.09 14.83 29.56
CA ARG A 436 -17.54 13.71 28.79
C ARG A 436 -18.13 13.64 27.38
N GLY A 437 -17.35 13.13 26.43
CA GLY A 437 -17.69 13.13 25.00
C GLY A 437 -17.82 14.56 24.49
N LYS A 438 -16.84 15.40 24.83
CA LYS A 438 -16.78 16.84 24.53
C LYS A 438 -15.38 17.25 24.10
N ILE A 439 -15.29 18.44 23.50
CA ILE A 439 -14.06 19.25 23.59
C ILE A 439 -14.44 20.53 24.31
N LEU A 440 -13.81 20.75 25.46
CA LEU A 440 -14.05 21.87 26.35
C LEU A 440 -13.16 23.04 25.96
N ARG A 441 -13.62 24.27 26.14
CA ARG A 441 -12.83 25.48 25.90
C ARG A 441 -12.97 26.44 27.06
N ILE A 442 -11.88 26.70 27.75
CA ILE A 442 -11.81 27.58 28.94
C ILE A 442 -10.66 28.57 28.81
N LYS A 443 -10.67 29.60 29.64
CA LYS A 443 -9.51 30.47 29.82
C LYS A 443 -8.96 30.29 31.24
N PRO A 444 -7.82 29.61 31.41
CA PRO A 444 -7.18 29.50 32.72
C PRO A 444 -6.78 30.88 33.26
N GLU A 445 -6.94 31.09 34.56
CA GLU A 445 -6.56 32.32 35.26
C GLU A 445 -5.35 32.07 36.19
N ASP A 446 -4.65 33.15 36.55
CA ASP A 446 -3.39 33.08 37.30
C ASP A 446 -3.53 32.40 38.67
N ASP A 447 -4.68 32.55 39.32
CA ASP A 447 -4.96 31.99 40.64
C ASP A 447 -5.28 30.49 40.63
N GLY A 448 -5.40 29.88 39.45
CA GLY A 448 -5.79 28.49 39.26
C GLY A 448 -7.30 28.28 39.04
N THR A 449 -8.08 29.35 38.91
CA THR A 449 -9.46 29.28 38.41
C THR A 449 -9.49 29.34 36.88
N TYR A 450 -10.70 29.39 36.31
CA TYR A 450 -10.88 29.63 34.87
C TYR A 450 -12.11 30.49 34.62
N SER A 451 -12.10 31.21 33.50
CA SER A 451 -13.26 31.93 32.97
C SER A 451 -13.84 31.24 31.73
N ILE A 452 -15.12 31.50 31.45
CA ILE A 452 -15.83 30.97 30.27
C ILE A 452 -15.67 31.92 29.09
N PRO A 453 -15.03 31.50 27.99
CA PRO A 453 -14.90 32.33 26.79
C PRO A 453 -16.23 32.51 26.06
N LYS A 454 -16.38 33.64 25.35
CA LYS A 454 -17.52 33.86 24.45
C LYS A 454 -17.47 32.88 23.26
N GLY A 455 -18.65 32.47 22.80
CA GLY A 455 -18.77 31.58 21.62
C GLY A 455 -18.67 30.09 21.92
N ASN A 456 -18.66 29.69 23.21
CA ASN A 456 -18.95 28.30 23.59
C ASN A 456 -20.41 27.95 23.26
N LEU A 457 -20.69 26.65 23.14
CA LEU A 457 -21.96 26.15 22.63
C LEU A 457 -23.15 26.59 23.48
N PHE A 458 -22.97 26.63 24.81
CA PHE A 458 -23.98 27.04 25.77
C PHE A 458 -23.53 28.30 26.50
N SER A 459 -24.24 29.41 26.26
CA SER A 459 -24.09 30.63 27.07
C SER A 459 -24.99 30.63 28.30
N ASP A 460 -26.05 29.82 28.29
CA ASP A 460 -27.00 29.65 29.38
C ASP A 460 -26.77 28.30 30.07
N ALA A 461 -26.38 28.34 31.34
CA ALA A 461 -26.12 27.15 32.15
C ALA A 461 -27.37 26.26 32.34
N ALA A 462 -28.58 26.79 32.11
CA ALA A 462 -29.80 26.00 32.12
C ALA A 462 -29.96 25.10 30.87
N GLN A 463 -29.27 25.44 29.76
CA GLN A 463 -29.30 24.67 28.52
C GLN A 463 -28.17 23.62 28.45
N GLY A 464 -27.03 23.91 29.07
CA GLY A 464 -25.90 23.00 29.12
C GLY A 464 -24.69 23.61 29.82
N ARG A 465 -23.63 22.81 29.97
CA ARG A 465 -22.39 23.24 30.60
C ARG A 465 -21.69 24.33 29.78
N PRO A 466 -21.37 25.49 30.37
CA PRO A 466 -20.78 26.60 29.63
C PRO A 466 -19.35 26.33 29.15
N GLU A 467 -18.67 25.31 29.68
CA GLU A 467 -17.34 24.88 29.22
C GLU A 467 -17.35 24.22 27.83
N ILE A 468 -18.51 23.74 27.37
CA ILE A 468 -18.62 22.94 26.15
C ILE A 468 -18.45 23.84 24.92
N TYR A 469 -17.44 23.54 24.10
CA TYR A 469 -17.27 24.13 22.77
C TYR A 469 -17.76 23.16 21.69
N VAL A 470 -17.35 21.90 21.78
CA VAL A 470 -17.84 20.80 20.93
C VAL A 470 -18.52 19.76 21.81
N MET A 471 -19.69 19.27 21.37
CA MET A 471 -20.34 18.09 21.96
C MET A 471 -20.59 17.00 20.94
N GLY A 472 -21.00 15.81 21.41
CA GLY A 472 -21.35 14.70 20.53
C GLY A 472 -20.14 14.08 19.86
N VAL A 473 -19.06 13.86 20.61
CA VAL A 473 -17.84 13.16 20.16
C VAL A 473 -17.64 11.87 20.97
N ARG A 474 -17.02 10.85 20.37
CA ARG A 474 -16.84 9.53 20.99
C ARG A 474 -15.51 9.44 21.75
N ASN A 475 -14.41 9.50 21.01
CA ASN A 475 -13.04 9.44 21.51
C ASN A 475 -12.16 10.43 20.71
N PRO A 476 -12.29 11.75 20.95
CA PRO A 476 -11.46 12.79 20.34
C PRO A 476 -10.02 12.73 20.88
N PHE A 477 -9.25 11.75 20.44
CA PHE A 477 -8.07 11.31 21.18
C PHE A 477 -6.88 12.29 21.10
N ARG A 478 -6.63 12.88 19.93
CA ARG A 478 -5.63 13.95 19.74
C ARG A 478 -6.26 15.13 19.02
N ILE A 479 -6.04 16.32 19.58
CA ILE A 479 -6.57 17.58 19.08
C ILE A 479 -5.44 18.51 18.65
N SER A 480 -5.74 19.41 17.73
CA SER A 480 -4.86 20.51 17.38
C SER A 480 -5.67 21.78 17.15
N VAL A 481 -5.07 22.94 17.45
CA VAL A 481 -5.70 24.24 17.22
C VAL A 481 -4.81 25.04 16.27
N ASP A 482 -5.40 25.51 15.19
CA ASP A 482 -4.74 26.42 14.26
C ASP A 482 -4.40 27.73 14.98
N ALA A 483 -3.11 27.99 15.15
CA ALA A 483 -2.61 29.16 15.86
C ALA A 483 -2.96 30.50 15.17
N LYS A 484 -3.30 30.50 13.88
CA LYS A 484 -3.61 31.71 13.10
C LYS A 484 -5.12 31.95 13.02
N ASN A 485 -5.89 30.91 12.71
CA ASN A 485 -7.34 31.03 12.50
C ASN A 485 -8.20 30.64 13.72
N GLY A 486 -7.61 29.96 14.71
CA GLY A 486 -8.33 29.45 15.88
C GLY A 486 -9.26 28.27 15.59
N PHE A 487 -9.14 27.64 14.42
CA PHE A 487 -9.91 26.44 14.07
C PHE A 487 -9.40 25.25 14.86
N LEU A 488 -10.33 24.49 15.44
CA LEU A 488 -10.05 23.27 16.18
C LEU A 488 -10.15 22.06 15.24
N TYR A 489 -9.18 21.16 15.30
CA TYR A 489 -9.15 19.89 14.58
C TYR A 489 -9.00 18.73 15.55
N TRP A 490 -9.62 17.59 15.24
CA TRP A 490 -9.44 16.35 16.00
C TRP A 490 -9.72 15.13 15.14
N GLY A 491 -9.08 14.02 15.48
CA GLY A 491 -9.54 12.71 15.05
C GLY A 491 -10.52 12.15 16.06
N ASP A 492 -11.61 11.54 15.61
CA ASP A 492 -12.58 10.83 16.45
C ASP A 492 -12.62 9.35 16.04
N VAL A 493 -12.30 8.48 16.99
CA VAL A 493 -12.27 7.02 16.75
C VAL A 493 -13.69 6.50 16.86
N GLY A 494 -14.20 5.88 15.80
CA GLY A 494 -15.58 5.42 15.69
C GLY A 494 -15.84 4.01 16.25
N PRO A 495 -17.05 3.49 16.08
CA PRO A 495 -17.40 2.15 16.54
C PRO A 495 -16.94 1.04 15.57
N ASP A 496 -16.98 -0.21 16.03
CA ASP A 496 -16.31 -1.35 15.37
C ASP A 496 -17.16 -2.10 14.33
N ALA A 497 -18.41 -1.70 14.10
CA ALA A 497 -19.28 -2.33 13.11
C ALA A 497 -18.68 -2.24 11.69
N GLY A 498 -18.37 -3.39 11.09
CA GLY A 498 -17.78 -3.47 9.74
C GLY A 498 -18.78 -3.41 8.57
N LYS A 499 -20.09 -3.34 8.83
CA LYS A 499 -21.15 -3.28 7.81
C LYS A 499 -22.41 -2.59 8.32
N ASP A 500 -23.22 -2.08 7.40
CA ASP A 500 -24.52 -1.52 7.74
C ASP A 500 -25.47 -2.62 8.26
N SER A 501 -26.41 -2.20 9.11
CA SER A 501 -27.42 -3.05 9.73
C SER A 501 -28.81 -2.45 9.57
N THR A 502 -29.76 -3.27 9.12
CA THR A 502 -31.17 -2.90 9.10
C THR A 502 -31.76 -2.72 10.50
N GLY A 503 -31.07 -3.22 11.54
CA GLY A 503 -31.53 -3.16 12.92
C GLY A 503 -30.91 -2.03 13.75
N PHE A 504 -29.65 -1.68 13.47
CA PHE A 504 -28.88 -0.70 14.25
C PHE A 504 -28.53 0.57 13.48
N GLY A 505 -28.43 0.53 12.15
CA GLY A 505 -28.06 1.65 11.31
C GLY A 505 -26.70 1.45 10.65
N SER A 506 -25.95 2.54 10.48
CA SER A 506 -24.73 2.54 9.65
C SER A 506 -23.58 1.74 10.25
N MET A 507 -22.64 1.28 9.42
CA MET A 507 -21.33 0.82 9.87
C MET A 507 -20.55 1.92 10.62
N GLY A 508 -19.47 1.56 11.30
CA GLY A 508 -18.62 2.54 11.96
C GLY A 508 -17.75 3.31 10.97
N TYR A 509 -17.40 4.55 11.31
CA TYR A 509 -16.44 5.41 10.61
C TYR A 509 -15.49 6.05 11.61
N ASP A 510 -14.21 6.15 11.26
CA ASP A 510 -13.33 7.12 11.91
C ASP A 510 -13.46 8.45 11.18
N GLU A 511 -13.25 9.53 11.93
CA GLU A 511 -13.49 10.89 11.43
C GLU A 511 -12.30 11.80 11.70
N VAL A 512 -11.99 12.67 10.74
CA VAL A 512 -11.16 13.86 10.98
C VAL A 512 -12.09 15.06 10.89
N ASN A 513 -12.19 15.76 12.01
CA ASN A 513 -13.17 16.81 12.24
C ASN A 513 -12.53 18.21 12.26
N GLN A 514 -13.35 19.23 12.01
CA GLN A 514 -12.99 20.63 12.11
C GLN A 514 -14.13 21.43 12.75
N ALA A 515 -13.82 22.27 13.74
CA ALA A 515 -14.75 23.22 14.34
C ALA A 515 -14.23 24.66 14.15
N ARG A 516 -14.86 25.39 13.22
CA ARG A 516 -14.67 26.84 13.04
C ARG A 516 -15.48 27.67 14.06
N LYS A 517 -16.50 27.04 14.64
CA LYS A 517 -17.37 27.56 15.70
C LYS A 517 -17.84 26.37 16.55
N ALA A 518 -18.40 26.66 17.72
CA ALA A 518 -19.01 25.65 18.58
C ALA A 518 -20.13 24.87 17.87
N GLY A 519 -20.28 23.58 18.19
CA GLY A 519 -21.25 22.71 17.52
C GLY A 519 -21.47 21.35 18.19
N ASN A 520 -22.53 20.65 17.76
CA ASN A 520 -22.83 19.26 18.10
C ASN A 520 -22.39 18.36 16.95
N HIS A 521 -21.52 17.38 17.20
CA HIS A 521 -20.97 16.45 16.20
C HIS A 521 -21.64 15.07 16.22
N GLY A 522 -22.76 14.95 16.93
CA GLY A 522 -23.77 13.94 16.64
C GLY A 522 -23.66 12.60 17.37
N TRP A 523 -22.49 12.20 17.89
CA TRP A 523 -22.36 10.95 18.64
C TRP A 523 -23.27 10.93 19.89
N PRO A 524 -23.98 9.83 20.21
CA PRO A 524 -23.94 8.50 19.59
C PRO A 524 -25.03 8.22 18.55
N TYR A 525 -25.72 9.25 18.06
CA TYR A 525 -26.86 9.10 17.16
C TYR A 525 -26.46 9.08 15.68
N PHE A 526 -25.33 9.69 15.37
CA PHE A 526 -24.78 9.78 14.01
C PHE A 526 -23.30 9.41 14.01
N ILE A 527 -22.82 8.99 12.85
CA ILE A 527 -21.42 8.72 12.54
C ILE A 527 -21.13 9.10 11.09
N GLY A 528 -19.86 9.29 10.72
CA GLY A 528 -19.45 9.67 9.38
C GLY A 528 -20.13 10.98 8.96
N ASN A 529 -20.58 11.09 7.70
CA ASN A 529 -21.30 12.28 7.22
C ASN A 529 -22.76 12.31 7.71
N ASN A 530 -22.94 12.35 9.03
CA ASN A 530 -24.23 12.30 9.74
C ASN A 530 -25.11 11.10 9.36
N GLN A 531 -24.51 9.93 9.09
CA GLN A 531 -25.29 8.70 8.89
C GLN A 531 -25.98 8.33 10.21
N PRO A 532 -27.32 8.16 10.23
CA PRO A 532 -28.06 7.92 11.46
C PRO A 532 -28.02 6.45 11.91
N TYR A 533 -28.04 6.27 13.23
CA TYR A 533 -28.39 5.01 13.87
C TYR A 533 -29.90 4.90 14.10
N ASN A 534 -30.37 3.70 14.41
CA ASN A 534 -31.74 3.46 14.84
C ASN A 534 -31.92 3.69 16.34
N HIS A 535 -33.11 4.15 16.73
CA HIS A 535 -33.60 4.12 18.11
C HIS A 535 -33.88 2.67 18.53
N TYR A 536 -32.83 1.90 18.84
CA TYR A 536 -32.97 0.50 19.22
C TYR A 536 -33.36 0.33 20.69
N ASP A 537 -34.50 -0.33 20.94
CA ASP A 537 -34.99 -0.65 22.28
C ASP A 537 -34.37 -1.98 22.75
N TYR A 538 -33.35 -1.91 23.60
CA TYR A 538 -32.64 -3.07 24.16
C TYR A 538 -33.49 -3.93 25.11
N ALA A 539 -34.53 -3.36 25.72
CA ALA A 539 -35.41 -4.11 26.61
C ALA A 539 -36.41 -4.96 25.82
N LYS A 540 -36.87 -4.44 24.67
CA LYS A 540 -37.82 -5.14 23.79
C LYS A 540 -37.15 -5.87 22.63
N ASN A 541 -35.85 -5.69 22.41
CA ASN A 541 -35.12 -6.18 21.23
C ASN A 541 -35.82 -5.72 19.93
N GLN A 542 -36.16 -4.43 19.86
CA GLN A 542 -36.95 -3.86 18.77
C GLN A 542 -36.23 -2.66 18.13
N THR A 543 -36.11 -2.68 16.81
CA THR A 543 -35.59 -1.56 16.03
C THR A 543 -36.66 -0.48 15.87
N GLY A 544 -36.34 0.74 16.32
CA GLY A 544 -37.14 1.95 16.10
C GLY A 544 -36.71 2.75 14.85
N PRO A 545 -37.26 3.96 14.68
CA PRO A 545 -36.90 4.84 13.56
C PRO A 545 -35.43 5.27 13.61
N LEU A 546 -34.93 5.85 12.53
CA LEU A 546 -33.63 6.52 12.50
C LEU A 546 -33.69 7.86 13.23
N PHE A 547 -32.60 8.27 13.88
CA PHE A 547 -32.46 9.61 14.44
C PHE A 547 -32.45 10.70 13.33
N ASP A 548 -32.95 11.90 13.64
CA ASP A 548 -32.93 13.06 12.73
C ASP A 548 -31.75 13.98 13.05
N PRO A 549 -30.76 14.15 12.14
CA PRO A 549 -29.60 15.01 12.38
C PRO A 549 -29.94 16.49 12.56
N LYS A 550 -31.09 16.95 12.03
CA LYS A 550 -31.52 18.36 12.16
C LYS A 550 -32.10 18.67 13.53
N LYS A 551 -32.62 17.65 14.22
CA LYS A 551 -33.24 17.80 15.53
C LYS A 551 -33.05 16.53 16.38
N PRO A 552 -31.82 16.23 16.83
CA PRO A 552 -31.58 15.04 17.62
C PRO A 552 -32.27 15.14 18.99
N ILE A 553 -32.80 14.03 19.50
CA ILE A 553 -33.52 13.99 20.77
C ILE A 553 -32.87 12.98 21.71
N ASN A 554 -32.42 13.45 22.88
CA ASN A 554 -31.87 12.60 23.93
C ASN A 554 -32.96 12.21 24.94
N THR A 555 -33.47 10.98 24.78
CA THR A 555 -34.50 10.38 25.65
C THR A 555 -33.95 9.51 26.76
N SER A 556 -32.63 9.38 26.88
CA SER A 556 -32.02 8.46 27.85
C SER A 556 -32.49 8.76 29.29
N PRO A 557 -32.76 7.73 30.09
CA PRO A 557 -33.05 7.90 31.52
C PRO A 557 -31.84 8.46 32.29
N ASN A 558 -30.64 8.43 31.70
CA ASN A 558 -29.41 8.96 32.27
C ASN A 558 -29.09 10.39 31.81
N ASN A 559 -29.94 11.01 30.98
CA ASN A 559 -29.76 12.39 30.54
C ASN A 559 -30.21 13.38 31.63
N THR A 560 -29.32 14.32 31.98
CA THR A 560 -29.57 15.38 32.96
C THR A 560 -29.53 16.79 32.34
N GLY A 561 -29.37 16.87 31.02
CA GLY A 561 -29.39 18.10 30.23
C GLY A 561 -30.71 18.32 29.50
N ILE A 562 -30.68 19.16 28.46
CA ILE A 562 -31.84 19.36 27.59
C ILE A 562 -32.08 18.12 26.72
N LYS A 563 -33.33 17.93 26.28
CA LYS A 563 -33.72 16.79 25.44
C LYS A 563 -33.55 17.07 23.95
N GLU A 564 -34.01 18.23 23.49
CA GLU A 564 -33.83 18.63 22.10
C GLU A 564 -32.42 19.22 21.94
N LEU A 565 -31.58 18.58 21.14
CA LEU A 565 -30.19 18.95 20.96
C LEU A 565 -30.00 19.88 19.76
N PRO A 566 -28.89 20.64 19.70
CA PRO A 566 -28.49 21.35 18.49
C PRO A 566 -28.32 20.39 17.30
N GLU A 567 -28.51 20.91 16.08
CA GLU A 567 -28.27 20.18 14.82
C GLU A 567 -26.85 19.59 14.76
N ALA A 568 -26.75 18.37 14.23
CA ALA A 568 -25.49 17.66 14.07
C ALA A 568 -24.65 18.23 12.91
N VAL A 569 -23.38 18.48 13.16
CA VAL A 569 -22.40 18.98 12.19
C VAL A 569 -21.57 17.80 11.66
N PRO A 570 -21.50 17.60 10.34
CA PRO A 570 -20.73 16.51 9.77
C PRO A 570 -19.20 16.74 9.87
N PRO A 571 -18.39 15.68 9.85
CA PRO A 571 -16.93 15.76 9.83
C PRO A 571 -16.41 16.25 8.48
N MET A 572 -15.15 16.66 8.46
CA MET A 572 -14.46 17.08 7.23
C MET A 572 -14.04 15.87 6.39
N ILE A 573 -13.56 14.80 7.02
CA ILE A 573 -13.15 13.54 6.39
C ILE A 573 -13.69 12.38 7.23
N TYR A 574 -14.13 11.29 6.59
CA TYR A 574 -14.63 10.10 7.27
C TYR A 574 -14.35 8.83 6.45
N TYR A 575 -14.05 7.71 7.11
CA TYR A 575 -13.72 6.46 6.40
C TYR A 575 -14.03 5.16 7.17
N PRO A 576 -14.52 4.12 6.47
CA PRO A 576 -14.82 2.81 7.04
C PRO A 576 -13.55 1.93 7.16
N TYR A 577 -13.71 0.72 7.70
CA TYR A 577 -12.64 -0.31 7.69
C TYR A 577 -12.25 -0.70 6.26
N ALA A 578 -13.24 -0.82 5.36
CA ALA A 578 -13.01 -1.01 3.93
C ALA A 578 -12.53 0.28 3.24
N SER A 579 -12.10 0.17 1.98
CA SER A 579 -11.74 1.33 1.16
C SER A 579 -12.86 2.38 1.11
N SER A 580 -12.50 3.65 1.29
CA SER A 580 -13.42 4.78 1.24
C SER A 580 -13.65 5.23 -0.21
N LYS A 581 -14.91 5.28 -0.64
CA LYS A 581 -15.26 5.77 -2.00
C LYS A 581 -15.02 7.27 -2.18
N VAL A 582 -15.06 8.03 -1.09
CA VAL A 582 -14.93 9.51 -1.13
C VAL A 582 -13.50 9.96 -0.80
N PHE A 583 -12.79 9.17 0.00
CA PHE A 583 -11.42 9.46 0.44
C PHE A 583 -10.51 8.23 0.30
N PRO A 584 -10.32 7.68 -0.92
CA PRO A 584 -9.62 6.40 -1.11
C PRO A 584 -8.17 6.42 -0.57
N LEU A 585 -7.50 7.58 -0.55
CA LEU A 585 -6.12 7.71 -0.11
C LEU A 585 -5.88 7.29 1.36
N VAL A 586 -6.93 7.31 2.19
CA VAL A 586 -6.88 6.88 3.60
C VAL A 586 -6.69 5.35 3.77
N GLY A 587 -6.81 4.60 2.68
CA GLY A 587 -6.60 3.14 2.64
C GLY A 587 -7.70 2.32 3.30
N GLU A 588 -7.35 1.13 3.75
CA GLU A 588 -8.22 0.13 4.39
C GLU A 588 -7.55 -0.50 5.62
N GLY A 589 -8.31 -1.28 6.40
CA GLY A 589 -7.86 -1.90 7.66
C GLY A 589 -8.33 -1.14 8.90
N GLY A 590 -7.69 -1.42 10.04
CA GLY A 590 -7.92 -0.78 11.34
C GLY A 590 -7.91 0.74 11.27
N ARG A 591 -8.54 1.40 12.25
CA ARG A 591 -8.68 2.86 12.26
C ARG A 591 -8.61 3.44 13.67
N SER A 592 -7.90 4.54 13.75
CA SER A 592 -7.67 5.41 14.90
C SER A 592 -7.19 6.79 14.38
N ALA A 593 -8.12 7.61 13.91
CA ALA A 593 -7.86 8.96 13.40
C ALA A 593 -7.34 9.91 14.49
N MET A 594 -6.40 10.80 14.13
CA MET A 594 -5.84 11.84 14.99
C MET A 594 -5.58 13.14 14.19
N ALA A 595 -5.46 14.27 14.88
CA ALA A 595 -5.19 15.57 14.26
C ALA A 595 -3.86 16.16 14.75
N GLY A 596 -3.02 16.57 13.80
CA GLY A 596 -1.76 17.27 14.04
C GLY A 596 -1.85 18.75 13.67
N PRO A 597 -0.71 19.44 13.60
CA PRO A 597 -0.65 20.90 13.44
C PRO A 597 -1.00 21.36 12.01
N VAL A 598 -1.31 22.65 11.89
CA VAL A 598 -1.31 23.38 10.62
C VAL A 598 0.04 24.08 10.46
N PHE A 599 0.72 23.89 9.33
CA PHE A 599 2.00 24.58 9.08
C PHE A 599 1.77 25.96 8.50
N TYR A 600 2.42 26.97 9.06
CA TYR A 600 2.49 28.31 8.48
C TYR A 600 3.94 28.74 8.35
N ALA A 601 4.38 28.89 7.10
CA ALA A 601 5.74 29.27 6.75
C ALA A 601 6.20 30.56 7.46
N ASP A 602 5.29 31.51 7.65
CA ASP A 602 5.55 32.82 8.27
C ASP A 602 5.65 32.80 9.81
N GLN A 603 5.31 31.67 10.45
CA GLN A 603 5.46 31.48 11.90
C GLN A 603 6.85 30.97 12.29
N PHE A 604 7.66 30.52 11.33
CA PHE A 604 8.96 29.90 11.58
C PHE A 604 10.07 30.62 10.81
N PRO A 605 11.28 30.73 11.38
CA PRO A 605 12.40 31.38 10.70
C PRO A 605 12.84 30.55 9.49
N ALA A 606 13.08 31.22 8.35
CA ALA A 606 13.68 30.58 7.20
C ALA A 606 15.03 29.93 7.58
N SER A 607 15.14 28.62 7.37
CA SER A 607 16.33 27.82 7.66
C SER A 607 16.34 26.60 6.75
N GLU A 608 17.48 25.91 6.68
CA GLU A 608 17.62 24.67 5.88
C GLU A 608 16.76 23.51 6.41
N ARG A 609 16.35 23.60 7.68
CA ARG A 609 15.51 22.62 8.40
C ARG A 609 14.02 22.92 8.36
N ARG A 610 13.63 24.18 8.14
CA ARG A 610 12.22 24.58 8.12
C ARG A 610 11.55 23.85 6.96
N PHE A 611 10.37 23.28 7.20
CA PHE A 611 9.61 22.70 6.13
C PHE A 611 9.35 23.72 5.02
N PRO A 612 9.38 23.29 3.75
CA PRO A 612 9.29 24.22 2.64
C PRO A 612 7.91 24.85 2.55
N ASP A 613 7.85 26.03 1.94
CA ASP A 613 6.61 26.81 1.74
C ASP A 613 5.53 26.04 0.99
N TYR A 614 5.88 24.92 0.36
CA TYR A 614 4.95 23.96 -0.17
C TYR A 614 3.85 23.53 0.82
N TYR A 615 4.23 23.29 2.08
CA TYR A 615 3.28 22.86 3.12
C TYR A 615 2.56 24.04 3.77
N ASP A 616 2.81 25.29 3.35
CA ASP A 616 2.19 26.47 3.94
C ASP A 616 0.65 26.34 3.90
N LYS A 617 0.02 26.60 5.04
CA LYS A 617 -1.42 26.49 5.31
C LYS A 617 -2.00 25.08 5.22
N LYS A 618 -1.17 24.04 5.13
CA LYS A 618 -1.66 22.65 5.13
C LYS A 618 -1.87 22.14 6.55
N PHE A 619 -2.99 21.45 6.74
CA PHE A 619 -3.32 20.74 7.97
C PHE A 619 -2.79 19.30 7.89
N PHE A 620 -2.08 18.85 8.92
CA PHE A 620 -1.57 17.49 8.98
C PHE A 620 -2.48 16.60 9.83
N ALA A 621 -3.25 15.72 9.19
CA ALA A 621 -3.95 14.64 9.88
C ALA A 621 -3.07 13.40 9.91
N TYR A 622 -3.21 12.54 10.91
CA TYR A 622 -2.46 11.30 10.98
C TYR A 622 -3.30 10.18 11.59
N GLU A 623 -2.88 8.94 11.40
CA GLU A 623 -3.69 7.78 11.79
C GLU A 623 -2.80 6.66 12.33
N TRP A 624 -3.24 6.11 13.46
CA TRP A 624 -2.41 5.26 14.31
C TRP A 624 -2.33 3.80 13.86
N MET A 625 -3.39 3.23 13.25
CA MET A 625 -3.45 1.81 12.85
C MET A 625 -2.73 1.54 11.51
N ARG A 626 -3.03 2.35 10.50
CA ARG A 626 -2.54 2.32 9.11
C ARG A 626 -1.24 3.11 8.94
N GLY A 627 -0.90 3.97 9.90
CA GLY A 627 0.44 4.57 10.02
C GLY A 627 0.75 5.65 8.98
N TRP A 628 -0.26 6.34 8.45
CA TRP A 628 -0.07 7.45 7.51
C TRP A 628 -0.11 8.82 8.20
N ILE A 629 0.51 9.80 7.55
CA ILE A 629 0.30 11.23 7.77
C ILE A 629 -0.24 11.81 6.44
N MET A 630 -1.29 12.62 6.49
CA MET A 630 -1.87 13.30 5.34
C MET A 630 -1.63 14.81 5.45
N ALA A 631 -1.05 15.41 4.41
CA ALA A 631 -1.03 16.85 4.25
C ALA A 631 -2.30 17.29 3.50
N ILE A 632 -3.20 17.96 4.22
CA ILE A 632 -4.51 18.38 3.73
C ILE A 632 -4.45 19.85 3.30
N THR A 633 -4.77 20.10 2.05
CA THR A 633 -4.88 21.45 1.48
C THR A 633 -6.28 22.00 1.73
N LEU A 634 -6.35 23.18 2.35
CA LEU A 634 -7.57 23.90 2.63
C LEU A 634 -7.65 25.18 1.76
N ASN A 635 -8.86 25.58 1.37
CA ASN A 635 -9.07 26.88 0.71
C ASN A 635 -8.99 28.04 1.72
N GLU A 636 -9.12 29.29 1.26
CA GLU A 636 -9.07 30.48 2.12
C GLU A 636 -10.17 30.51 3.20
N ASN A 637 -11.28 29.78 3.01
CA ASN A 637 -12.36 29.66 3.98
C ASN A 637 -12.12 28.51 4.98
N GLY A 638 -11.06 27.71 4.81
CA GLY A 638 -10.75 26.53 5.60
C GLY A 638 -11.48 25.26 5.16
N ASP A 639 -12.09 25.23 3.97
CA ASP A 639 -12.75 24.05 3.40
C ASP A 639 -11.73 23.08 2.79
N TYR A 640 -11.98 21.77 2.96
CA TYR A 640 -11.21 20.71 2.32
C TYR A 640 -11.16 20.89 0.79
N GLN A 641 -9.97 20.85 0.20
CA GLN A 641 -9.77 20.80 -1.24
C GLN A 641 -9.22 19.46 -1.70
N ARG A 642 -8.12 19.01 -1.10
CA ARG A 642 -7.45 17.75 -1.42
C ARG A 642 -6.55 17.31 -0.27
N MET A 643 -6.13 16.04 -0.29
CA MET A 643 -5.11 15.48 0.60
C MET A 643 -4.03 14.76 -0.21
N GLU A 644 -2.85 14.62 0.40
CA GLU A 644 -1.74 13.82 -0.12
C GLU A 644 -1.02 13.14 1.05
N ARG A 645 -0.39 11.99 0.80
CA ARG A 645 0.42 11.32 1.82
C ARG A 645 1.70 12.11 2.07
N PHE A 646 2.00 12.37 3.33
CA PHE A 646 3.26 12.93 3.77
C PHE A 646 4.21 11.80 4.15
N LEU A 647 5.29 11.65 3.37
CA LEU A 647 6.34 10.64 3.55
C LEU A 647 5.83 9.19 3.59
N PRO A 648 5.07 8.71 2.58
CA PRO A 648 4.52 7.35 2.57
C PRO A 648 5.60 6.25 2.65
N SER A 649 6.85 6.52 2.26
CA SER A 649 7.95 5.55 2.38
C SER A 649 8.55 5.50 3.79
N MET A 650 8.26 6.49 4.64
CA MET A 650 8.74 6.55 6.01
C MET A 650 7.90 5.66 6.92
N LYS A 651 8.47 4.52 7.35
CA LYS A 651 7.80 3.64 8.32
C LYS A 651 7.63 4.36 9.67
N LEU A 652 6.40 4.48 10.15
CA LEU A 652 6.04 4.97 11.48
C LEU A 652 5.46 3.85 12.34
N ASN A 653 5.82 3.78 13.62
CA ASN A 653 5.33 2.74 14.53
C ASN A 653 4.21 3.31 15.44
N ASN A 654 2.98 3.32 14.92
CA ASN A 654 1.79 3.70 15.68
C ASN A 654 1.91 5.13 16.26
N LEU A 655 1.89 6.13 15.37
CA LEU A 655 2.10 7.54 15.69
C LEU A 655 1.04 8.03 16.69
N MET A 656 1.49 8.51 17.83
CA MET A 656 0.68 8.79 19.01
C MET A 656 0.47 10.29 19.24
N ASP A 657 1.49 11.09 18.92
CA ASP A 657 1.44 12.54 19.00
C ASP A 657 2.39 13.16 17.99
N LEU A 658 2.05 14.33 17.45
CA LEU A 658 2.78 15.04 16.39
C LEU A 658 2.67 16.55 16.61
N THR A 659 3.80 17.24 16.74
CA THR A 659 3.83 18.70 16.94
C THR A 659 4.97 19.36 16.17
N MET A 660 4.84 20.67 15.95
CA MET A 660 5.87 21.49 15.30
C MET A 660 6.91 21.98 16.33
N GLY A 661 8.18 21.86 15.98
CA GLY A 661 9.29 22.51 16.67
C GLY A 661 9.43 23.99 16.29
N PRO A 662 10.27 24.76 17.03
CA PRO A 662 10.49 26.18 16.78
C PRO A 662 11.18 26.46 15.43
N ALA A 663 11.78 25.45 14.80
CA ALA A 663 12.37 25.55 13.47
C ALA A 663 11.36 25.29 12.32
N GLY A 664 10.13 24.88 12.64
CA GLY A 664 9.14 24.48 11.63
C GLY A 664 9.37 23.08 11.06
N ASP A 665 9.84 22.16 11.90
CA ASP A 665 10.01 20.72 11.65
C ASP A 665 9.24 19.89 12.70
N PHE A 666 9.13 18.58 12.50
CA PHE A 666 8.23 17.75 13.31
C PHE A 666 8.91 17.00 14.44
N TYR A 667 8.32 17.04 15.63
CA TYR A 667 8.61 16.12 16.72
C TYR A 667 7.39 15.23 16.95
N ALA A 668 7.62 13.95 17.20
CA ALA A 668 6.53 12.99 17.37
C ALA A 668 6.84 11.88 18.36
N LEU A 669 5.78 11.26 18.87
CA LEU A 669 5.84 10.04 19.68
C LEU A 669 5.30 8.86 18.87
N GLU A 670 6.06 7.77 18.85
CA GLU A 670 5.62 6.45 18.39
C GLU A 670 5.22 5.64 19.62
N TYR A 671 4.00 5.08 19.66
CA TYR A 671 3.53 4.24 20.77
C TYR A 671 4.18 2.84 20.76
N GLY A 672 4.66 2.41 19.60
CA GLY A 672 5.22 1.07 19.39
C GLY A 672 4.15 0.00 19.18
N THR A 673 4.59 -1.19 18.78
CA THR A 673 3.71 -2.24 18.25
C THR A 673 2.83 -2.91 19.31
N ASN A 674 3.28 -3.03 20.57
CA ASN A 674 2.52 -3.74 21.60
C ASN A 674 1.69 -2.79 22.49
N TRP A 675 0.46 -3.19 22.79
CA TRP A 675 -0.47 -2.39 23.56
C TRP A 675 -0.25 -2.53 25.06
N PHE A 676 -0.44 -1.44 25.79
CA PHE A 676 -0.38 -1.42 27.26
C PHE A 676 0.98 -1.83 27.86
N SER A 677 2.05 -1.72 27.08
CA SER A 677 3.39 -2.17 27.45
C SER A 677 4.48 -1.19 27.00
N GLN A 678 5.68 -1.46 27.52
CA GLN A 678 6.91 -0.82 27.08
C GLN A 678 7.43 -1.50 25.82
N ASN A 679 7.81 -0.72 24.80
CA ASN A 679 8.18 -1.26 23.49
C ASN A 679 9.48 -0.65 22.96
N MET A 680 10.39 -1.49 22.45
CA MET A 680 11.66 -1.06 21.85
C MET A 680 11.47 -0.12 20.63
N ASP A 681 10.32 -0.22 19.97
CA ASP A 681 9.89 0.62 18.86
C ASP A 681 8.93 1.74 19.27
N ALA A 682 8.60 1.88 20.56
CA ALA A 682 8.03 3.11 21.10
C ALA A 682 9.14 4.14 21.25
N ARG A 683 9.02 5.28 20.56
CA ARG A 683 10.13 6.20 20.30
C ARG A 683 9.72 7.65 20.41
N LEU A 684 10.67 8.49 20.81
CA LEU A 684 10.64 9.92 20.55
C LEU A 684 11.41 10.15 19.25
N ILE A 685 10.76 10.74 18.25
CA ILE A 685 11.35 10.97 16.93
C ILE A 685 11.31 12.44 16.53
N HIS A 686 12.25 12.80 15.67
CA HIS A 686 12.36 14.11 15.04
C HIS A 686 12.42 13.91 13.53
N ILE A 687 11.46 14.48 12.81
CA ILE A 687 11.41 14.46 11.34
C ILE A 687 11.94 15.79 10.83
N THR A 688 13.19 15.78 10.36
CA THR A 688 13.89 16.96 9.84
C THR A 688 13.79 17.04 8.32
N TYR A 689 13.91 18.25 7.78
CA TYR A 689 14.04 18.52 6.35
C TYR A 689 15.44 19.05 6.02
N SER A 690 15.93 18.82 4.79
CA SER A 690 17.09 19.50 4.22
C SER A 690 16.74 20.13 2.88
N SER A 691 16.77 21.46 2.83
CA SER A 691 16.67 22.22 1.57
C SER A 691 17.95 22.17 0.74
N ALA A 692 19.07 21.80 1.36
CA ALA A 692 20.40 21.80 0.75
C ALA A 692 20.86 20.37 0.45
N ASN A 693 22.04 20.00 0.94
CA ASN A 693 22.66 18.69 0.81
C ASN A 693 21.81 17.59 1.44
N ARG A 694 21.58 16.49 0.73
CA ARG A 694 20.78 15.36 1.20
C ARG A 694 21.67 14.34 1.89
N VAL A 695 21.14 13.67 2.91
CA VAL A 695 21.88 12.60 3.58
C VAL A 695 22.02 11.42 2.60
N PRO A 696 23.23 10.87 2.44
CA PRO A 696 23.45 9.72 1.58
C PRO A 696 22.77 8.48 2.15
N VAL A 697 22.61 7.42 1.37
CA VAL A 697 21.99 6.15 1.78
C VAL A 697 23.01 5.03 1.74
N ALA A 698 23.37 4.50 2.90
CA ALA A 698 24.18 3.29 3.03
C ALA A 698 23.38 2.05 2.62
N HIS A 699 23.98 1.17 1.84
CA HIS A 699 23.37 -0.10 1.44
C HIS A 699 24.37 -1.24 1.44
N ILE A 700 24.15 -2.23 2.32
CA ILE A 700 24.95 -3.46 2.38
C ILE A 700 24.27 -4.54 1.52
N THR A 701 25.05 -5.19 0.66
CA THR A 701 24.69 -6.50 0.09
C THR A 701 25.81 -7.51 0.32
N SER A 702 25.47 -8.79 0.39
CA SER A 702 26.42 -9.88 0.60
C SER A 702 25.86 -11.22 0.10
N GLY A 703 26.72 -12.24 0.02
CA GLY A 703 26.28 -13.64 -0.02
C GLY A 703 25.72 -14.10 1.32
N SER A 704 25.82 -15.40 1.62
CA SER A 704 25.41 -15.94 2.93
C SER A 704 26.09 -15.23 4.09
N THR A 705 25.31 -14.75 5.07
CA THR A 705 25.80 -14.14 6.32
C THR A 705 25.87 -15.15 7.46
N ILE A 706 25.71 -16.43 7.16
CA ILE A 706 25.70 -17.52 8.14
C ILE A 706 26.67 -18.60 7.66
N GLY A 707 27.46 -19.14 8.59
CA GLY A 707 28.35 -20.26 8.32
C GLY A 707 29.36 -20.53 9.43
N LYS A 708 30.09 -21.63 9.32
CA LYS A 708 31.15 -22.03 10.26
C LYS A 708 32.35 -21.11 10.20
N THR A 709 33.09 -21.05 11.29
CA THR A 709 34.36 -20.32 11.35
C THR A 709 35.55 -21.14 10.84
N PRO A 710 36.49 -20.54 10.08
CA PRO A 710 36.48 -19.13 9.65
C PRO A 710 35.46 -18.87 8.53
N LEU A 711 34.58 -17.90 8.73
CA LEU A 711 33.55 -17.51 7.76
C LEU A 711 34.05 -16.30 6.97
N THR A 712 34.27 -16.46 5.67
CA THR A 712 34.69 -15.38 4.77
C THR A 712 33.49 -14.82 4.02
N ILE A 713 33.24 -13.53 4.13
CA ILE A 713 32.13 -12.85 3.43
C ILE A 713 32.70 -11.71 2.60
N ALA A 714 32.31 -11.66 1.32
CA ALA A 714 32.49 -10.50 0.46
C ALA A 714 31.28 -9.57 0.64
N PHE A 715 31.51 -8.43 1.29
CA PHE A 715 30.51 -7.38 1.44
C PHE A 715 30.59 -6.42 0.26
N LYS A 716 29.43 -5.86 -0.11
CA LYS A 716 29.32 -4.84 -1.14
C LYS A 716 28.55 -3.65 -0.63
N GLY A 717 29.20 -2.49 -0.68
CA GLY A 717 28.62 -1.18 -0.41
C GLY A 717 28.29 -0.40 -1.68
N ASP A 718 28.57 -0.94 -2.87
CA ASP A 718 28.41 -0.29 -4.17
C ASP A 718 26.98 0.14 -4.55
N GLN A 719 25.96 -0.39 -3.85
CA GLN A 719 24.56 0.06 -3.95
C GLN A 719 24.24 1.26 -3.05
N SER A 720 25.20 1.72 -2.23
CA SER A 720 25.06 2.96 -1.48
C SER A 720 25.05 4.13 -2.45
N ARG A 721 24.22 5.12 -2.18
CA ARG A 721 24.01 6.24 -3.10
C ARG A 721 23.93 7.56 -2.36
N ASP A 722 24.51 8.58 -2.98
CA ASP A 722 24.19 9.95 -2.67
C ASP A 722 23.14 10.47 -3.66
N PHE A 723 22.17 11.25 -3.18
CA PHE A 723 21.11 11.77 -4.04
C PHE A 723 21.54 13.00 -4.84
N ASP A 724 22.56 13.73 -4.37
CA ASP A 724 23.16 14.89 -5.04
C ASP A 724 24.22 14.47 -6.10
N GLY A 725 24.62 13.19 -6.08
CA GLY A 725 25.54 12.58 -7.03
C GLY A 725 27.00 12.68 -6.62
N ASP A 726 27.25 12.97 -5.34
CA ASP A 726 28.58 13.11 -4.79
C ASP A 726 29.29 11.77 -4.57
N GLU A 727 30.63 11.81 -4.52
CA GLU A 727 31.46 10.65 -4.21
C GLU A 727 31.42 10.34 -2.71
N LEU A 728 31.12 9.08 -2.37
CA LEU A 728 30.96 8.63 -0.99
C LEU A 728 32.26 8.07 -0.40
N GLN A 729 32.49 8.40 0.88
CA GLN A 729 33.45 7.71 1.73
C GLN A 729 32.78 6.55 2.46
N TYR A 730 33.44 5.40 2.54
CA TYR A 730 32.93 4.18 3.17
C TYR A 730 33.69 3.92 4.49
N ASP A 731 32.97 3.60 5.55
CA ASP A 731 33.51 3.14 6.83
C ASP A 731 32.74 1.90 7.29
N TRP A 732 33.40 0.76 7.27
CA TRP A 732 32.86 -0.51 7.73
C TRP A 732 33.34 -0.83 9.14
N THR A 733 32.43 -1.32 9.97
CA THR A 733 32.76 -2.01 11.23
C THR A 733 32.16 -3.41 11.21
N PHE A 734 32.97 -4.43 11.47
CA PHE A 734 32.50 -5.82 11.38
C PHE A 734 31.98 -6.40 12.71
N GLY A 735 32.05 -5.64 13.81
CA GLY A 735 31.55 -6.05 15.12
C GLY A 735 32.53 -6.90 15.95
N ASP A 736 33.69 -7.26 15.39
CA ASP A 736 34.80 -7.95 16.07
C ASP A 736 35.98 -7.03 16.43
N GLY A 737 35.86 -5.73 16.11
CA GLY A 737 36.89 -4.71 16.29
C GLY A 737 37.65 -4.35 15.02
N GLU A 738 37.53 -5.15 13.94
CA GLU A 738 38.12 -4.82 12.64
C GLU A 738 37.23 -3.86 11.83
N LYS A 739 37.86 -3.16 10.90
CA LYS A 739 37.26 -2.11 10.06
C LYS A 739 37.82 -2.12 8.65
N SER A 740 37.10 -1.52 7.71
CA SER A 740 37.59 -1.25 6.34
C SER A 740 37.04 0.07 5.79
N THR A 741 37.76 0.66 4.84
CA THR A 741 37.30 1.84 4.07
C THR A 741 37.07 1.53 2.60
N ASP A 742 37.21 0.28 2.19
CA ASP A 742 36.93 -0.14 0.81
C ASP A 742 35.41 -0.12 0.56
N ALA A 743 35.00 0.22 -0.66
CA ALA A 743 33.58 0.16 -1.03
C ALA A 743 33.02 -1.27 -0.94
N ASN A 744 33.84 -2.28 -1.28
CA ASN A 744 33.45 -3.69 -1.34
C ASN A 744 34.51 -4.58 -0.63
N PRO A 745 34.57 -4.59 0.71
CA PRO A 745 35.58 -5.33 1.45
C PRO A 745 35.27 -6.83 1.53
N THR A 746 36.29 -7.64 1.72
CA THR A 746 36.15 -9.04 2.15
C THR A 746 36.62 -9.17 3.59
N HIS A 747 35.82 -9.79 4.46
CA HIS A 747 36.13 -9.95 5.88
C HIS A 747 36.07 -11.42 6.32
N VAL A 748 36.91 -11.80 7.28
CA VAL A 748 37.02 -13.19 7.79
C VAL A 748 36.70 -13.25 9.28
N PHE A 749 35.53 -13.78 9.62
CA PHE A 749 35.12 -14.02 11.01
C PHE A 749 35.76 -15.31 11.52
N SER A 750 36.82 -15.16 12.31
CA SER A 750 37.64 -16.29 12.80
C SER A 750 37.12 -16.96 14.07
N LYS A 751 36.21 -16.30 14.81
CA LYS A 751 35.65 -16.82 16.07
C LYS A 751 34.14 -16.97 15.98
N PRO A 752 33.55 -18.02 16.58
CA PRO A 752 32.10 -18.14 16.70
C PRO A 752 31.49 -16.93 17.42
N GLY A 753 30.39 -16.40 16.90
CA GLY A 753 29.72 -15.23 17.45
C GLY A 753 28.65 -14.65 16.53
N GLU A 754 27.77 -13.85 17.12
CA GLU A 754 26.87 -12.96 16.42
C GLU A 754 27.54 -11.59 16.27
N TYR A 755 27.77 -11.18 15.03
CA TYR A 755 28.48 -9.95 14.69
C TYR A 755 27.54 -8.98 14.02
N LYS A 756 27.48 -7.75 14.53
CA LYS A 756 26.81 -6.63 13.86
C LYS A 756 27.79 -5.96 12.92
N VAL A 757 27.56 -6.15 11.62
CA VAL A 757 28.31 -5.48 10.56
C VAL A 757 27.58 -4.20 10.22
N ALA A 758 28.28 -3.07 10.22
CA ALA A 758 27.73 -1.78 9.87
C ALA A 758 28.57 -1.14 8.75
N LEU A 759 27.89 -0.58 7.75
CA LEU A 759 28.47 0.30 6.75
C LEU A 759 27.96 1.70 7.02
N THR A 760 28.86 2.63 7.25
CA THR A 760 28.57 4.06 7.26
C THR A 760 29.10 4.68 5.98
N VAL A 761 28.25 5.42 5.26
CA VAL A 761 28.68 6.24 4.13
C VAL A 761 28.64 7.71 4.51
N THR A 762 29.63 8.49 4.05
CA THR A 762 29.75 9.92 4.30
C THR A 762 29.94 10.65 2.98
N ASP A 763 29.20 11.74 2.76
CA ASP A 763 29.37 12.61 1.60
C ASP A 763 30.41 13.73 1.85
N PRO A 764 30.77 14.54 0.82
CA PRO A 764 31.72 15.64 0.98
C PRO A 764 31.25 16.79 1.88
N ALA A 765 29.93 16.94 2.08
CA ALA A 765 29.35 17.92 3.00
C ALA A 765 29.44 17.47 4.47
N GLY A 766 29.73 16.18 4.70
CA GLY A 766 29.92 15.57 6.01
C GLY A 766 28.68 14.87 6.55
N GLU A 767 27.60 14.79 5.78
CA GLU A 767 26.37 14.08 6.12
C GLU A 767 26.59 12.56 6.00
N LYS A 768 25.92 11.78 6.85
CA LYS A 768 26.19 10.34 6.99
C LYS A 768 24.94 9.51 7.17
N SER A 769 24.98 8.28 6.69
CA SER A 769 24.03 7.24 7.07
C SER A 769 24.70 5.91 7.29
N THR A 770 24.05 5.04 8.08
CA THR A 770 24.55 3.72 8.43
C THR A 770 23.51 2.65 8.14
N HIS A 771 23.93 1.55 7.53
CA HIS A 771 23.13 0.33 7.37
C HIS A 771 23.82 -0.80 8.15
N GLU A 772 23.07 -1.52 8.98
CA GLU A 772 23.54 -2.68 9.73
C GLU A 772 22.98 -4.00 9.19
N THR A 773 23.80 -5.05 9.20
CA THR A 773 23.38 -6.44 9.00
C THR A 773 23.99 -7.34 10.08
N THR A 774 23.40 -8.51 10.30
CA THR A 774 23.89 -9.48 11.30
C THR A 774 24.54 -10.67 10.61
N VAL A 775 25.74 -11.01 11.05
CA VAL A 775 26.49 -12.21 10.65
C VAL A 775 26.49 -13.21 11.80
N LEU A 776 26.14 -14.46 11.51
CA LEU A 776 26.19 -15.56 12.46
C LEU A 776 27.33 -16.49 12.07
N ALA A 777 28.50 -16.30 12.70
CA ALA A 777 29.65 -17.14 12.44
C ALA A 777 29.75 -18.26 13.50
N GLY A 778 30.05 -19.48 13.07
CA GLY A 778 30.31 -20.62 13.98
C GLY A 778 29.28 -21.75 13.94
N ASN A 779 28.22 -21.63 13.14
CA ASN A 779 27.28 -22.72 12.84
C ASN A 779 26.92 -22.67 11.36
N ASP A 780 27.09 -23.77 10.62
CA ASP A 780 26.63 -23.86 9.23
C ASP A 780 25.10 -23.99 9.17
N LEU A 781 24.50 -23.53 8.06
CA LEU A 781 23.08 -23.80 7.81
C LEU A 781 22.94 -25.27 7.36
N PRO A 782 21.99 -26.06 7.91
CA PRO A 782 21.83 -27.44 7.48
C PRO A 782 21.48 -27.54 6.00
N GLN A 783 22.01 -28.56 5.33
CA GLN A 783 21.65 -28.89 3.96
C GLN A 783 20.58 -29.97 3.95
N ILE A 784 19.48 -29.70 3.26
CA ILE A 784 18.37 -30.63 3.06
C ILE A 784 18.33 -30.99 1.57
N SER A 785 18.12 -32.27 1.28
CA SER A 785 17.85 -32.79 -0.06
C SER A 785 16.65 -33.73 -0.03
N ILE A 786 15.59 -33.40 -0.78
CA ILE A 786 14.44 -34.28 -1.01
C ILE A 786 14.69 -35.06 -2.31
N GLN A 787 14.91 -36.36 -2.17
CA GLN A 787 15.18 -37.27 -3.27
C GLN A 787 13.95 -38.13 -3.55
N PHE A 788 13.52 -38.18 -4.81
CA PHE A 788 12.46 -39.05 -5.26
C PHE A 788 12.99 -40.11 -6.23
N LYS A 789 12.45 -41.32 -6.13
CA LYS A 789 12.59 -42.35 -7.15
C LYS A 789 11.41 -42.25 -8.10
N GLY A 790 11.66 -41.75 -9.31
CA GLY A 790 10.65 -41.49 -10.33
C GLY A 790 10.64 -40.00 -10.71
N ASN A 791 9.53 -39.56 -11.29
CA ASN A 791 9.39 -38.19 -11.80
C ASN A 791 9.40 -37.12 -10.69
N ARG A 792 10.16 -36.04 -10.89
CA ARG A 792 10.29 -34.89 -9.97
C ARG A 792 9.60 -33.60 -10.44
N SER A 793 8.75 -33.70 -11.46
CA SER A 793 7.97 -32.59 -12.01
C SER A 793 6.47 -32.86 -11.91
N PHE A 794 6.06 -34.12 -12.06
CA PHE A 794 4.66 -34.49 -12.17
C PHE A 794 4.25 -35.60 -11.21
N PHE A 795 2.97 -35.60 -10.84
CA PHE A 795 2.29 -36.75 -10.25
C PHE A 795 1.31 -37.39 -11.23
N TRP A 796 0.89 -38.62 -10.95
CA TRP A 796 -0.22 -39.29 -11.64
C TRP A 796 -1.17 -39.89 -10.61
N ASP A 797 -2.45 -40.04 -10.98
CA ASP A 797 -3.50 -40.53 -10.09
C ASP A 797 -3.15 -41.87 -9.43
N ASN A 798 -3.28 -41.91 -8.10
CA ASN A 798 -2.89 -43.05 -7.26
C ASN A 798 -1.44 -43.51 -7.46
N GLY A 799 -0.60 -42.62 -8.01
CA GLY A 799 0.82 -42.82 -8.17
C GLY A 799 1.48 -43.01 -6.82
N SER A 800 2.43 -43.94 -6.80
CA SER A 800 3.26 -44.22 -5.64
C SER A 800 4.62 -43.58 -5.85
N LEU A 801 5.04 -42.76 -4.89
CA LEU A 801 6.32 -42.06 -4.90
C LEU A 801 7.18 -42.56 -3.75
N THR A 802 8.29 -43.23 -4.07
CA THR A 802 9.30 -43.52 -3.06
C THR A 802 10.19 -42.31 -2.90
N TYR A 803 10.37 -41.86 -1.66
CA TYR A 803 11.16 -40.68 -1.34
C TYR A 803 12.14 -40.97 -0.20
N GLU A 804 13.20 -40.18 -0.18
CA GLU A 804 14.18 -40.11 0.91
C GLU A 804 14.58 -38.64 1.09
N VAL A 805 14.41 -38.15 2.31
CA VAL A 805 14.91 -36.86 2.77
C VAL A 805 16.27 -37.11 3.36
N ALA A 806 17.30 -36.54 2.75
CA ALA A 806 18.63 -36.47 3.32
C ALA A 806 18.78 -35.11 4.01
N VAL A 807 19.26 -35.15 5.25
CA VAL A 807 19.72 -33.96 5.94
C VAL A 807 21.17 -34.19 6.33
N SER A 808 22.00 -33.21 6.01
CA SER A 808 23.39 -33.15 6.42
C SER A 808 23.70 -31.76 6.94
N ASP A 809 24.40 -31.73 8.05
CA ASP A 809 24.87 -30.53 8.71
C ASP A 809 26.34 -30.74 9.07
N SER A 810 27.16 -29.68 8.97
CA SER A 810 28.60 -29.82 9.21
C SER A 810 28.89 -30.21 10.66
N GLU A 811 28.03 -29.81 11.60
CA GLU A 811 28.24 -29.96 13.04
C GLU A 811 27.41 -31.11 13.64
N ASP A 812 26.17 -31.29 13.19
CA ASP A 812 25.30 -32.37 13.64
C ASP A 812 25.49 -33.68 12.88
N GLY A 813 26.23 -33.67 11.77
CA GLY A 813 26.46 -34.85 10.92
C GLY A 813 25.30 -35.09 9.96
N SER A 814 24.92 -36.34 9.75
CA SER A 814 23.81 -36.68 8.83
C SER A 814 22.74 -37.49 9.53
N ILE A 815 21.59 -37.67 8.88
CA ILE A 815 20.55 -38.58 9.39
C ILE A 815 21.15 -39.96 9.72
N GLY A 816 20.92 -40.43 10.94
CA GLY A 816 21.45 -41.71 11.45
C GLY A 816 22.93 -41.70 11.84
N LYS A 817 23.64 -40.59 11.63
CA LYS A 817 25.02 -40.34 12.04
C LYS A 817 25.13 -38.94 12.63
N GLY A 818 24.46 -38.75 13.77
CA GLY A 818 24.44 -37.51 14.55
C GLY A 818 23.09 -36.77 14.51
N ILE A 819 22.36 -36.80 13.39
CA ILE A 819 20.98 -36.29 13.28
C ILE A 819 19.98 -37.42 13.55
N ASP A 820 19.08 -37.22 14.52
CA ASP A 820 17.99 -38.16 14.82
C ASP A 820 16.93 -38.06 13.71
N PRO A 821 16.55 -39.15 13.03
CA PRO A 821 15.52 -39.08 11.98
C PRO A 821 14.17 -38.51 12.44
N SER A 822 13.84 -38.58 13.74
CA SER A 822 12.61 -38.03 14.31
C SER A 822 12.64 -36.51 14.53
N SER A 823 13.79 -35.87 14.32
CA SER A 823 13.99 -34.41 14.39
C SER A 823 13.84 -33.71 13.04
N VAL A 824 13.79 -34.49 11.94
CA VAL A 824 13.48 -33.98 10.60
C VAL A 824 11.96 -33.99 10.41
N THR A 825 11.38 -32.83 10.11
CA THR A 825 9.97 -32.74 9.75
C THR A 825 9.83 -32.87 8.25
N PHE A 826 9.02 -33.83 7.80
CA PHE A 826 8.69 -33.98 6.38
C PHE A 826 7.16 -34.05 6.20
N SER A 827 6.58 -33.21 5.36
CA SER A 827 5.15 -33.24 5.03
C SER A 827 4.92 -33.35 3.53
N ALA A 828 3.73 -33.82 3.17
CA ALA A 828 3.25 -33.83 1.79
C ALA A 828 1.81 -33.33 1.78
N ASP A 829 1.60 -32.18 1.15
CA ASP A 829 0.33 -31.47 1.11
C ASP A 829 -0.14 -31.34 -0.33
N TYR A 830 -1.45 -31.20 -0.53
CA TYR A 830 -2.03 -31.04 -1.86
C TYR A 830 -2.75 -29.70 -1.94
N LEU A 831 -2.36 -28.87 -2.91
CA LEU A 831 -3.03 -27.63 -3.23
C LEU A 831 -3.96 -27.86 -4.42
N ALA A 832 -5.27 -27.72 -4.19
CA ALA A 832 -6.29 -27.97 -5.20
C ALA A 832 -6.34 -26.90 -6.30
N ARG A 833 -5.80 -25.69 -6.06
CA ARG A 833 -5.64 -24.61 -7.06
C ARG A 833 -4.45 -23.71 -6.67
N GLY A 834 -3.62 -23.35 -7.64
CA GLY A 834 -2.49 -22.45 -7.41
C GLY A 834 -1.78 -22.07 -8.70
N ARG A 835 -1.38 -20.79 -8.76
CA ARG A 835 -0.66 -20.09 -9.82
C ARG A 835 0.61 -20.80 -10.29
N ASP A 836 1.13 -20.28 -11.41
CA ASP A 836 2.28 -20.73 -12.18
C ASP A 836 3.48 -21.20 -11.32
N VAL A 837 3.73 -22.50 -11.33
CA VAL A 837 4.83 -23.16 -10.58
C VAL A 837 6.21 -22.66 -11.01
N THR A 838 6.29 -21.98 -12.16
CA THR A 838 7.50 -21.37 -12.70
C THR A 838 7.96 -20.12 -11.92
N GLU A 839 7.03 -19.30 -11.41
CA GLU A 839 7.34 -18.17 -10.50
C GLU A 839 7.83 -18.67 -9.13
N ILE A 840 7.33 -19.83 -8.70
CA ILE A 840 7.65 -20.52 -7.44
C ILE A 840 9.06 -21.15 -7.45
N MET A 841 9.69 -21.34 -8.61
CA MET A 841 10.98 -22.04 -8.72
C MET A 841 12.18 -21.13 -9.06
N GLN A 842 11.96 -19.89 -9.54
CA GLN A 842 13.04 -19.03 -10.08
C GLN A 842 13.65 -18.03 -9.08
N GLY A 843 13.18 -17.96 -7.83
CA GLY A 843 13.70 -17.00 -6.84
C GLY A 843 14.13 -17.66 -5.53
N HIS A 844 15.42 -17.68 -5.20
CA HIS A 844 15.87 -18.18 -3.89
C HIS A 844 15.31 -17.38 -2.68
N GLN A 845 14.66 -16.22 -2.90
CA GLN A 845 13.81 -15.54 -1.90
C GLN A 845 12.29 -15.66 -2.17
N ALA A 846 11.86 -15.95 -3.40
CA ALA A 846 10.45 -16.23 -3.75
C ALA A 846 10.01 -17.65 -3.33
N ASN A 847 10.94 -18.58 -3.13
CA ASN A 847 10.66 -19.94 -2.66
C ASN A 847 10.16 -20.00 -1.20
N VAL A 848 10.16 -18.87 -0.51
CA VAL A 848 9.57 -18.64 0.81
C VAL A 848 8.04 -18.44 0.69
N GLU A 849 7.55 -17.95 -0.45
CA GLU A 849 6.13 -17.62 -0.70
C GLU A 849 5.28 -18.82 -1.15
N ALA A 850 5.88 -19.98 -1.46
CA ALA A 850 5.13 -21.12 -2.01
C ALA A 850 4.47 -22.02 -0.95
N SER A 851 4.84 -21.89 0.32
CA SER A 851 4.16 -22.60 1.41
C SER A 851 2.90 -21.84 1.80
N ALA A 852 1.72 -22.48 1.78
CA ALA A 852 0.49 -21.88 2.28
C ALA A 852 0.63 -21.33 3.71
N PHE A 853 1.53 -21.93 4.51
CA PHE A 853 1.88 -21.45 5.85
C PHE A 853 2.74 -20.19 5.82
N LEU A 854 3.63 -20.00 4.85
CA LEU A 854 4.38 -18.75 4.73
C LEU A 854 3.61 -17.65 4.01
N VAL A 855 2.75 -17.94 3.04
CA VAL A 855 1.78 -16.94 2.51
C VAL A 855 0.88 -16.45 3.64
N GLY A 856 0.34 -17.36 4.44
CA GLY A 856 -0.43 -17.03 5.62
C GLY A 856 0.35 -16.20 6.64
N LYS A 857 1.64 -16.49 6.82
CA LYS A 857 2.54 -15.69 7.66
C LYS A 857 2.75 -14.29 7.10
N THR A 858 3.11 -14.16 5.81
CA THR A 858 3.35 -12.86 5.16
C THR A 858 2.09 -12.00 5.17
N LEU A 859 0.93 -12.57 4.85
CA LEU A 859 -0.36 -11.88 4.95
C LEU A 859 -0.63 -11.42 6.39
N LEU A 860 -0.33 -12.25 7.39
CA LEU A 860 -0.50 -11.89 8.80
C LEU A 860 0.49 -10.79 9.25
N GLU A 861 1.75 -10.88 8.84
CA GLU A 861 2.80 -9.90 9.16
C GLU A 861 2.57 -8.55 8.48
N ASN A 862 1.96 -8.54 7.30
CA ASN A 862 1.60 -7.34 6.57
C ASN A 862 0.21 -6.79 6.95
N SER A 863 -0.61 -7.57 7.65
CA SER A 863 -1.87 -7.09 8.21
C SER A 863 -1.67 -6.31 9.52
N ASP A 864 -2.68 -5.56 9.89
CA ASP A 864 -2.82 -4.91 11.20
C ASP A 864 -3.20 -5.89 12.33
N CYS A 865 -3.46 -7.18 12.04
CA CYS A 865 -3.72 -8.19 13.07
C CYS A 865 -2.59 -8.26 14.11
N LYS A 866 -1.34 -7.97 13.69
CA LYS A 866 -0.15 -7.95 14.54
C LYS A 866 -0.19 -6.90 15.64
N ALA A 867 -0.99 -5.84 15.48
CA ALA A 867 -1.17 -4.82 16.52
C ALA A 867 -1.85 -5.42 17.76
N CYS A 868 -2.75 -6.39 17.55
CA CYS A 868 -3.54 -7.00 18.62
C CYS A 868 -3.10 -8.42 18.99
N HIS A 869 -2.45 -9.15 18.06
CA HIS A 869 -2.05 -10.55 18.23
C HIS A 869 -0.54 -10.73 18.04
N HIS A 870 0.15 -11.25 19.05
CA HIS A 870 1.57 -11.61 18.95
C HIS A 870 1.76 -13.11 18.89
N LEU A 871 2.95 -13.54 18.47
CA LEU A 871 3.26 -14.96 18.32
C LEU A 871 3.11 -15.75 19.63
N THR A 872 3.77 -15.30 20.70
CA THR A 872 3.87 -16.02 21.97
C THR A 872 3.19 -15.31 23.14
N ASP A 873 3.13 -13.98 23.10
CA ASP A 873 2.70 -13.17 24.23
C ASP A 873 1.28 -12.63 24.03
N LYS A 874 0.55 -12.47 25.14
CA LYS A 874 -0.78 -11.87 25.12
C LYS A 874 -0.66 -10.34 25.01
N SER A 875 -1.49 -9.74 24.16
CA SER A 875 -1.68 -8.28 24.06
C SER A 875 -3.16 -7.95 24.29
N VAL A 876 -3.79 -7.15 23.44
CA VAL A 876 -5.25 -6.96 23.40
C VAL A 876 -5.94 -8.28 23.08
N GLY A 877 -5.46 -8.96 22.03
CA GLY A 877 -5.88 -10.31 21.64
C GLY A 877 -5.04 -11.41 22.31
N PRO A 878 -5.51 -12.67 22.27
CA PRO A 878 -4.70 -13.82 22.65
C PRO A 878 -3.48 -13.98 21.73
N ALA A 879 -2.41 -14.59 22.26
CA ALA A 879 -1.26 -15.00 21.45
C ALA A 879 -1.68 -15.98 20.34
N LEU A 880 -1.03 -15.89 19.18
CA LEU A 880 -1.26 -16.78 18.04
C LEU A 880 -1.02 -18.24 18.41
N THR A 881 0.00 -18.53 19.22
CA THR A 881 0.25 -19.89 19.74
C THR A 881 -0.88 -20.41 20.63
N LEU A 882 -1.57 -19.55 21.39
CA LEU A 882 -2.75 -19.96 22.18
C LEU A 882 -3.95 -20.24 21.29
N ILE A 883 -4.16 -19.43 20.24
CA ILE A 883 -5.18 -19.70 19.22
C ILE A 883 -4.89 -21.06 18.56
N ALA A 884 -3.64 -21.29 18.15
CA ALA A 884 -3.19 -22.54 17.58
C ALA A 884 -3.49 -23.72 18.51
N ASP A 885 -3.07 -23.65 19.77
CA ASP A 885 -3.24 -24.74 20.74
C ASP A 885 -4.70 -25.04 21.10
N LYS A 886 -5.61 -24.08 20.95
CA LYS A 886 -7.05 -24.27 21.19
C LYS A 886 -7.77 -24.88 19.99
N TYR A 887 -7.36 -24.54 18.77
CA TYR A 887 -8.10 -24.87 17.54
C TYR A 887 -7.39 -25.85 16.61
N ALA A 888 -6.15 -26.26 16.91
CA ALA A 888 -5.39 -27.22 16.13
C ALA A 888 -6.07 -28.59 16.03
N GLY A 889 -5.83 -29.28 14.91
CA GLY A 889 -6.28 -30.66 14.67
C GLY A 889 -7.66 -30.83 14.04
N ASP A 890 -8.40 -29.75 13.76
CA ASP A 890 -9.70 -29.78 13.07
C ASP A 890 -9.73 -28.73 11.93
N GLU A 891 -9.72 -29.23 10.69
CA GLU A 891 -9.80 -28.41 9.46
C GLU A 891 -11.08 -27.57 9.36
N SER A 892 -12.18 -28.00 10.00
CA SER A 892 -13.42 -27.22 10.01
C SER A 892 -13.30 -25.90 10.77
N ASN A 893 -12.25 -25.73 11.57
CA ASN A 893 -11.98 -24.46 12.27
C ASN A 893 -11.38 -23.40 11.33
N VAL A 894 -10.75 -23.78 10.22
CA VAL A 894 -10.07 -22.85 9.32
C VAL A 894 -11.06 -21.82 8.76
N SER A 895 -12.12 -22.27 8.08
CA SER A 895 -13.13 -21.38 7.51
C SER A 895 -13.91 -20.59 8.57
N LYS A 896 -14.18 -21.20 9.74
CA LYS A 896 -14.89 -20.53 10.86
C LYS A 896 -14.07 -19.39 11.46
N LEU A 897 -12.77 -19.61 11.68
CA LEU A 897 -11.88 -18.58 12.20
C LEU A 897 -11.63 -17.50 11.13
N ALA A 898 -11.52 -17.87 9.86
CA ALA A 898 -11.40 -16.91 8.77
C ALA A 898 -12.62 -15.99 8.70
N GLU A 899 -13.83 -16.55 8.77
CA GLU A 899 -15.06 -15.77 8.82
C GLU A 899 -15.13 -14.86 10.07
N LYS A 900 -14.59 -15.33 11.20
CA LYS A 900 -14.50 -14.52 12.43
C LYS A 900 -13.54 -13.35 12.28
N VAL A 901 -12.41 -13.50 11.59
CA VAL A 901 -11.48 -12.42 11.27
C VAL A 901 -12.17 -11.39 10.36
N ILE A 902 -12.77 -11.85 9.27
CA ILE A 902 -13.43 -10.97 8.28
C ILE A 902 -14.57 -10.16 8.92
N LYS A 903 -15.37 -10.79 9.79
CA LYS A 903 -16.54 -10.14 10.42
C LYS A 903 -16.24 -9.44 11.74
N GLY A 904 -15.07 -9.67 12.32
CA GLY A 904 -14.77 -9.36 13.71
C GLY A 904 -15.59 -10.22 14.69
N GLY A 905 -15.34 -10.04 16.00
CA GLY A 905 -16.18 -10.68 17.01
C GLY A 905 -15.56 -10.79 18.41
N SER A 906 -16.37 -11.18 19.39
CA SER A 906 -16.01 -11.24 20.81
C SER A 906 -16.28 -12.62 21.45
N GLY A 907 -15.98 -12.78 22.75
CA GLY A 907 -16.55 -13.81 23.62
C GLY A 907 -15.79 -15.14 23.77
N VAL A 908 -14.67 -15.32 23.07
CA VAL A 908 -13.91 -16.59 23.07
C VAL A 908 -12.70 -16.57 24.02
N TRP A 909 -12.05 -15.43 24.13
CA TRP A 909 -10.77 -15.22 24.83
C TRP A 909 -10.85 -14.08 25.86
N GLY A 910 -12.06 -13.65 26.17
CA GLY A 910 -12.40 -12.48 26.98
C GLY A 910 -13.48 -11.62 26.33
N ASP A 911 -13.77 -10.49 26.95
CA ASP A 911 -14.85 -9.58 26.56
C ASP A 911 -14.44 -8.52 25.52
N LEU A 912 -13.15 -8.48 25.14
CA LEU A 912 -12.65 -7.60 24.08
C LEU A 912 -13.13 -8.08 22.71
N MET A 913 -13.74 -7.17 21.95
CA MET A 913 -14.19 -7.43 20.58
C MET A 913 -13.02 -7.22 19.62
N MET A 914 -12.81 -8.17 18.72
CA MET A 914 -11.85 -8.06 17.64
C MET A 914 -12.46 -7.22 16.51
N SER A 915 -11.71 -6.23 16.02
CA SER A 915 -12.04 -5.44 14.83
C SER A 915 -12.32 -6.33 13.63
N ALA A 916 -13.17 -5.85 12.72
CA ALA A 916 -13.51 -6.58 11.51
C ALA A 916 -12.51 -6.30 10.39
N HIS A 917 -12.22 -7.32 9.59
CA HIS A 917 -11.38 -7.23 8.39
C HIS A 917 -12.16 -7.57 7.11
N PRO A 918 -13.23 -6.83 6.77
CA PRO A 918 -14.08 -7.14 5.62
C PRO A 918 -13.36 -7.03 4.27
N GLN A 919 -12.20 -6.36 4.23
CA GLN A 919 -11.34 -6.24 3.07
C GLN A 919 -10.57 -7.54 2.74
N LEU A 920 -10.37 -8.44 3.71
CA LEU A 920 -9.65 -9.68 3.46
C LEU A 920 -10.54 -10.69 2.74
N SER A 921 -10.00 -11.34 1.71
CA SER A 921 -10.68 -12.44 1.04
C SER A 921 -10.78 -13.66 1.97
N GLN A 922 -11.82 -14.49 1.78
CA GLN A 922 -11.95 -15.75 2.51
C GLN A 922 -10.70 -16.63 2.31
N ASP A 923 -10.20 -16.72 1.08
CA ASP A 923 -9.06 -17.56 0.72
C ASP A 923 -7.76 -17.11 1.40
N ASP A 924 -7.47 -15.80 1.38
CA ASP A 924 -6.26 -15.25 2.03
C ASP A 924 -6.34 -15.37 3.56
N THR A 925 -7.51 -15.12 4.12
CA THR A 925 -7.72 -15.27 5.56
C THR A 925 -7.60 -16.74 5.98
N GLU A 926 -8.09 -17.69 5.19
CA GLU A 926 -7.89 -19.12 5.47
C GLU A 926 -6.40 -19.52 5.43
N LYS A 927 -5.60 -18.96 4.52
CA LYS A 927 -4.13 -19.14 4.54
C LYS A 927 -3.51 -18.61 5.83
N MET A 928 -3.92 -17.41 6.28
CA MET A 928 -3.48 -16.83 7.56
C MET A 928 -3.85 -17.74 8.75
N ILE A 929 -5.08 -18.26 8.79
CA ILE A 929 -5.51 -19.17 9.86
C ILE A 929 -4.72 -20.49 9.82
N ARG A 930 -4.47 -21.06 8.64
CA ARG A 930 -3.66 -22.27 8.49
C ARG A 930 -2.26 -22.07 9.06
N TYR A 931 -1.63 -20.93 8.76
CA TYR A 931 -0.38 -20.52 9.42
C TYR A 931 -0.51 -20.48 10.94
N ILE A 932 -1.53 -19.81 11.48
CA ILE A 932 -1.71 -19.71 12.92
C ILE A 932 -1.86 -21.11 13.55
N LEU A 933 -2.68 -21.98 12.98
CA LEU A 933 -2.90 -23.33 13.53
C LEU A 933 -1.66 -24.22 13.47
N SER A 934 -0.74 -23.98 12.54
CA SER A 934 0.53 -24.73 12.45
C SER A 934 1.50 -24.41 13.59
N LEU A 935 1.30 -23.30 14.31
CA LEU A 935 2.12 -22.91 15.46
C LEU A 935 1.90 -23.77 16.72
N SER A 936 0.91 -24.66 16.72
CA SER A 936 0.56 -25.44 17.91
C SER A 936 1.61 -26.49 18.24
N LYS A 937 1.98 -26.60 19.52
CA LYS A 937 2.82 -27.71 20.02
C LYS A 937 2.06 -29.05 20.04
N LYS A 938 0.73 -29.01 19.97
CA LYS A 938 -0.18 -30.16 19.92
C LYS A 938 -0.57 -30.56 18.51
N ALA A 939 -0.24 -29.76 17.49
CA ALA A 939 -0.28 -30.24 16.13
C ALA A 939 0.55 -31.53 16.11
N ALA A 940 -0.09 -32.65 15.76
CA ALA A 940 0.57 -33.93 15.80
C ALA A 940 1.91 -33.82 15.06
N LYS A 941 2.95 -34.52 15.55
CA LYS A 941 4.11 -34.90 14.72
C LYS A 941 3.65 -35.85 13.59
N SER A 942 2.61 -35.49 12.83
CA SER A 942 2.17 -36.19 11.64
C SER A 942 3.03 -35.73 10.47
N GLY A 943 4.34 -35.89 10.63
CA GLY A 943 5.26 -35.89 9.51
C GLY A 943 5.28 -37.28 8.89
N LEU A 944 5.46 -37.33 7.58
CA LEU A 944 5.91 -38.53 6.91
C LEU A 944 7.29 -38.94 7.47
N PRO A 945 7.63 -40.24 7.53
CA PRO A 945 8.98 -40.66 7.90
C PRO A 945 10.00 -40.05 6.93
N HIS A 946 11.25 -39.83 7.33
CA HIS A 946 12.30 -39.28 6.43
C HIS A 946 12.55 -40.12 5.17
N LYS A 947 12.15 -41.39 5.15
CA LYS A 947 12.12 -42.22 3.94
C LYS A 947 10.87 -43.07 3.94
N GLY A 948 10.30 -43.27 2.77
CA GLY A 948 9.09 -44.07 2.66
C GLY A 948 8.49 -44.02 1.28
N ASN A 949 7.24 -44.42 1.23
CA ASN A 949 6.45 -44.44 0.02
C ASN A 949 5.16 -43.66 0.26
N PHE A 950 4.95 -42.60 -0.52
CA PHE A 950 3.77 -41.76 -0.45
C PHE A 950 2.82 -42.11 -1.60
N VAL A 951 1.54 -42.33 -1.29
CA VAL A 951 0.51 -42.55 -2.30
C VAL A 951 -0.20 -41.22 -2.53
N MET A 952 -0.16 -40.72 -3.76
CA MET A 952 -0.77 -39.45 -4.13
C MET A 952 -2.27 -39.66 -4.36
N ASN A 953 -3.05 -39.61 -3.27
CA ASN A 953 -4.51 -39.86 -3.26
C ASN A 953 -5.35 -38.72 -2.64
N LYS A 954 -4.73 -37.56 -2.37
CA LYS A 954 -5.40 -36.39 -1.76
C LYS A 954 -6.19 -35.55 -2.78
N HIS A 955 -5.76 -35.50 -4.04
CA HIS A 955 -6.52 -34.94 -5.16
C HIS A 955 -7.79 -35.74 -5.46
N LYS A 956 -8.86 -35.07 -5.93
CA LYS A 956 -10.09 -35.78 -6.33
C LYS A 956 -9.92 -36.42 -7.71
N ALA A 957 -10.54 -37.59 -7.89
CA ALA A 957 -10.54 -38.27 -9.19
C ALA A 957 -11.10 -37.37 -10.30
N GLY A 958 -10.32 -37.13 -11.34
CA GLY A 958 -10.68 -36.26 -12.47
C GLY A 958 -10.30 -34.79 -12.33
N GLU A 959 -9.67 -34.38 -11.21
CA GLU A 959 -9.00 -33.06 -11.12
C GLU A 959 -7.79 -33.05 -12.07
N LYS A 960 -7.76 -32.06 -12.98
CA LYS A 960 -6.68 -31.86 -13.97
C LYS A 960 -5.75 -30.69 -13.62
N GLU A 961 -5.87 -30.22 -12.40
CA GLU A 961 -5.14 -29.09 -11.83
C GLU A 961 -4.74 -29.46 -10.41
N GLY A 962 -3.67 -28.83 -9.90
CA GLY A 962 -3.22 -29.01 -8.53
C GLY A 962 -1.76 -29.41 -8.43
N THR A 963 -1.21 -29.27 -7.23
CA THR A 963 0.20 -29.54 -6.94
C THR A 963 0.35 -30.23 -5.59
N TYR A 964 1.11 -31.32 -5.55
CA TYR A 964 1.62 -31.88 -4.31
C TYR A 964 2.89 -31.15 -3.90
N ILE A 965 2.89 -30.58 -2.70
CA ILE A 965 4.04 -29.88 -2.13
C ILE A 965 4.63 -30.75 -1.02
N PHE A 966 5.89 -31.11 -1.19
CA PHE A 966 6.67 -31.83 -0.21
C PHE A 966 7.59 -30.85 0.49
N THR A 967 7.49 -30.75 1.81
CA THR A 967 8.30 -29.82 2.61
C THR A 967 9.12 -30.60 3.62
N ALA A 968 10.44 -30.49 3.54
CA ALA A 968 11.37 -31.02 4.53
C ALA A 968 12.00 -29.85 5.31
N SER A 969 12.07 -29.98 6.64
CA SER A 969 12.73 -28.99 7.49
C SER A 969 13.49 -29.67 8.62
N TYR A 970 14.61 -29.08 9.00
CA TYR A 970 15.44 -29.53 10.11
C TYR A 970 15.99 -28.32 10.85
N ALA A 971 15.94 -28.40 12.19
CA ALA A 971 16.61 -27.48 13.08
C ALA A 971 17.84 -28.19 13.66
N ASP A 972 19.03 -27.64 13.45
CA ASP A 972 20.25 -28.17 14.07
C ASP A 972 20.26 -27.98 15.60
N LYS A 973 21.26 -28.51 16.28
CA LYS A 973 21.42 -28.39 17.74
C LYS A 973 22.14 -27.10 18.16
N GLY A 974 22.52 -26.25 17.21
CA GLY A 974 23.48 -25.18 17.38
C GLY A 974 24.90 -25.71 17.55
N ALA A 975 25.89 -24.91 17.16
CA ALA A 975 27.29 -25.25 17.31
C ALA A 975 28.12 -24.09 17.87
N ASN A 976 29.20 -24.44 18.57
CA ASN A 976 30.21 -23.48 19.04
C ASN A 976 29.64 -22.29 19.86
N GLY A 977 28.56 -22.52 20.62
CA GLY A 977 27.88 -21.49 21.42
C GLY A 977 26.84 -20.66 20.65
N MET A 978 26.67 -20.92 19.36
CA MET A 978 25.62 -20.33 18.53
C MET A 978 24.29 -21.07 18.69
N LYS A 979 23.20 -20.34 18.45
CA LYS A 979 21.84 -20.90 18.53
C LYS A 979 21.56 -21.85 17.37
N PRO A 980 20.60 -22.79 17.55
CA PRO A 980 20.06 -23.60 16.48
C PRO A 980 19.67 -22.83 15.23
N LEU A 981 20.03 -23.32 14.04
CA LEU A 981 19.57 -22.81 12.75
C LEU A 981 18.57 -23.79 12.12
N VAL A 982 17.63 -23.25 11.34
CA VAL A 982 16.59 -24.04 10.66
C VAL A 982 16.78 -23.92 9.16
N ALA A 983 16.85 -25.07 8.47
CA ALA A 983 16.82 -25.15 7.03
C ALA A 983 15.50 -25.77 6.55
N THR A 984 15.05 -25.39 5.36
CA THR A 984 13.84 -25.93 4.74
C THR A 984 14.05 -26.12 3.24
N GLU A 985 13.58 -27.24 2.70
CA GLU A 985 13.53 -27.52 1.28
C GLU A 985 12.10 -27.87 0.87
N VAL A 986 11.69 -27.38 -0.30
CA VAL A 986 10.37 -27.61 -0.88
C VAL A 986 10.53 -28.22 -2.26
N LEU A 987 9.78 -29.30 -2.53
CA LEU A 987 9.68 -29.90 -3.85
C LEU A 987 8.20 -30.01 -4.24
N ALA A 988 7.85 -29.47 -5.40
CA ALA A 988 6.50 -29.49 -5.94
C ALA A 988 6.38 -30.50 -7.10
N LEU A 989 5.33 -31.33 -7.06
CA LEU A 989 4.90 -32.16 -8.19
C LEU A 989 3.54 -31.65 -8.68
N SER A 990 3.47 -31.23 -9.93
CA SER A 990 2.24 -30.71 -10.53
C SER A 990 1.47 -31.79 -11.27
N TYR A 991 0.22 -31.52 -11.62
CA TYR A 991 -0.51 -32.36 -12.56
C TYR A 991 0.28 -32.45 -13.89
N PRO A 992 0.31 -33.60 -14.61
CA PRO A 992 1.15 -33.81 -15.78
C PRO A 992 0.60 -33.11 -17.03
N LEU A 993 0.16 -31.86 -16.89
CA LEU A 993 -0.36 -31.01 -17.95
C LEU A 993 0.30 -29.64 -17.85
N ILE A 994 1.05 -29.27 -18.89
CA ILE A 994 1.66 -27.96 -18.99
C ILE A 994 0.95 -27.19 -20.12
N GLY A 995 0.56 -25.94 -19.85
CA GLY A 995 0.12 -25.03 -20.90
C GLY A 995 1.26 -24.76 -21.88
N ALA A 996 1.01 -24.82 -23.18
CA ALA A 996 2.07 -24.66 -24.16
C ALA A 996 2.71 -23.26 -24.09
N ASP A 997 2.01 -22.27 -23.56
CA ASP A 997 2.48 -20.91 -23.32
C ASP A 997 3.57 -20.80 -22.24
N LYS A 998 3.80 -21.85 -21.44
CA LYS A 998 4.79 -21.87 -20.34
C LYS A 998 6.23 -22.14 -20.79
N PHE A 999 6.59 -21.79 -22.02
CA PHE A 999 7.95 -21.96 -22.52
C PHE A 999 8.90 -20.88 -21.96
N LYS A 1000 10.18 -21.23 -21.80
CA LYS A 1000 11.25 -20.32 -21.39
C LYS A 1000 11.78 -19.48 -22.55
N GLU A 1001 11.86 -20.10 -23.73
CA GLU A 1001 12.40 -19.49 -24.94
C GLU A 1001 11.65 -20.03 -26.15
N ALA A 1002 11.33 -19.15 -27.10
CA ALA A 1002 10.78 -19.53 -28.39
C ALA A 1002 11.45 -18.78 -29.54
N LYS A 1003 11.67 -19.46 -30.66
CA LYS A 1003 12.16 -18.90 -31.93
C LYS A 1003 11.18 -19.26 -33.03
N LYS A 1004 10.76 -18.27 -33.82
CA LYS A 1004 9.76 -18.42 -34.88
C LYS A 1004 8.44 -19.08 -34.40
N ALA A 1005 8.06 -18.86 -33.14
CA ALA A 1005 6.75 -19.23 -32.62
C ALA A 1005 6.17 -18.05 -31.87
N THR A 1006 4.86 -17.89 -31.93
CA THR A 1006 4.11 -16.83 -31.22
C THR A 1006 3.04 -17.46 -30.34
N THR A 1007 2.60 -16.76 -29.30
CA THR A 1007 1.42 -17.15 -28.52
C THR A 1007 0.19 -16.44 -29.05
N PHE A 1008 -0.98 -17.06 -28.92
CA PHE A 1008 -2.27 -16.49 -29.32
C PHE A 1008 -3.33 -16.87 -28.29
N LEU A 1009 -4.08 -15.89 -27.78
CA LEU A 1009 -5.18 -16.14 -26.85
C LEU A 1009 -6.45 -16.49 -27.65
N VAL A 1010 -7.02 -17.66 -27.41
CA VAL A 1010 -8.28 -18.09 -27.98
C VAL A 1010 -9.36 -18.00 -26.91
N THR A 1011 -10.33 -17.11 -27.11
CA THR A 1011 -11.47 -16.93 -26.21
C THR A 1011 -12.67 -17.78 -26.65
N PRO A 1012 -13.68 -18.02 -25.77
CA PRO A 1012 -14.99 -18.59 -26.13
C PRO A 1012 -15.67 -17.88 -27.30
N GLU A 1013 -15.29 -16.64 -27.56
CA GLU A 1013 -15.84 -15.88 -28.65
C GLU A 1013 -15.14 -16.20 -29.99
N ILE A 1014 -13.87 -16.62 -29.98
CA ILE A 1014 -13.11 -17.05 -31.16
C ILE A 1014 -13.48 -18.50 -31.52
N TRP A 1015 -13.57 -19.37 -30.51
CA TRP A 1015 -14.12 -20.73 -30.67
C TRP A 1015 -15.20 -20.99 -29.62
N LYS A 1016 -16.46 -21.02 -30.09
CA LYS A 1016 -17.68 -21.18 -29.28
C LYS A 1016 -17.74 -22.43 -28.41
N GLU A 1017 -16.86 -23.40 -28.65
CA GLU A 1017 -16.76 -24.64 -27.87
C GLU A 1017 -15.91 -24.48 -26.59
N LEU A 1018 -15.15 -23.38 -26.46
CA LEU A 1018 -14.41 -23.05 -25.26
C LEU A 1018 -15.31 -22.51 -24.16
N LYS A 1019 -14.98 -22.85 -22.91
CA LYS A 1019 -15.68 -22.34 -21.71
C LYS A 1019 -14.94 -21.19 -21.03
N GLU A 1020 -13.66 -21.04 -21.34
CA GLU A 1020 -12.72 -20.07 -20.78
C GLU A 1020 -11.63 -19.80 -21.81
N ASP A 1021 -10.87 -18.73 -21.61
CA ASP A 1021 -9.80 -18.35 -22.52
C ASP A 1021 -8.62 -19.32 -22.41
N ILE A 1022 -8.02 -19.67 -23.54
CA ILE A 1022 -6.84 -20.53 -23.59
C ILE A 1022 -5.73 -19.86 -24.41
N THR A 1023 -4.48 -19.95 -23.97
CA THR A 1023 -3.34 -19.50 -24.79
C THR A 1023 -2.80 -20.68 -25.59
N ILE A 1024 -2.61 -20.50 -26.89
CA ILE A 1024 -2.01 -21.48 -27.80
C ILE A 1024 -0.68 -20.95 -28.34
N VAL A 1025 0.28 -21.84 -28.58
CA VAL A 1025 1.55 -21.54 -29.25
C VAL A 1025 1.44 -21.91 -30.72
N LEU A 1026 1.78 -20.98 -31.60
CA LEU A 1026 1.76 -21.10 -33.05
C LEU A 1026 3.18 -21.22 -33.60
N PRO A 1027 3.79 -22.42 -33.62
CA PRO A 1027 5.11 -22.62 -34.20
C PRO A 1027 5.05 -22.55 -35.73
N ALA A 1028 5.80 -21.61 -36.31
CA ALA A 1028 5.99 -21.48 -37.75
C ALA A 1028 6.98 -22.51 -38.31
N HIS A 1029 7.28 -22.42 -39.61
CA HIS A 1029 8.27 -23.27 -40.24
C HIS A 1029 9.66 -23.06 -39.62
N GLU A 1030 10.32 -24.17 -39.23
CA GLU A 1030 11.58 -24.19 -38.47
C GLU A 1030 11.53 -23.50 -37.11
N ALA A 1031 10.37 -23.50 -36.45
CA ALA A 1031 10.25 -23.00 -35.09
C ALA A 1031 10.98 -23.89 -34.07
N MET A 1032 11.35 -23.27 -32.96
CA MET A 1032 11.91 -23.91 -31.77
C MET A 1032 11.20 -23.36 -30.54
N VAL A 1033 10.69 -24.23 -29.67
CA VAL A 1033 10.04 -23.85 -28.39
C VAL A 1033 10.67 -24.66 -27.27
N ARG A 1034 11.23 -24.01 -26.23
CA ARG A 1034 11.98 -24.62 -25.13
C ARG A 1034 11.26 -24.47 -23.80
N TYR A 1035 11.11 -25.56 -23.08
CA TYR A 1035 10.62 -25.61 -21.69
C TYR A 1035 11.75 -26.10 -20.78
N GLU A 1036 11.98 -25.42 -19.67
CA GLU A 1036 13.13 -25.66 -18.79
C GLU A 1036 12.80 -26.62 -17.65
N GLY A 1037 13.73 -27.51 -17.31
CA GLY A 1037 13.70 -28.26 -16.05
C GLY A 1037 12.62 -29.34 -15.91
N ILE A 1038 12.10 -29.88 -17.01
CA ILE A 1038 11.08 -30.95 -17.00
C ILE A 1038 11.75 -32.30 -16.80
N ASP A 1039 11.33 -33.03 -15.77
CA ASP A 1039 11.74 -34.42 -15.54
C ASP A 1039 11.00 -35.37 -16.48
N LEU A 1040 11.74 -36.09 -17.32
CA LEU A 1040 11.18 -37.06 -18.27
C LEU A 1040 11.19 -38.50 -17.75
N THR A 1041 11.68 -38.71 -16.51
CA THR A 1041 11.61 -40.02 -15.84
C THR A 1041 10.18 -40.53 -15.83
N ASP A 1042 9.99 -41.80 -16.16
CA ASP A 1042 8.70 -42.47 -16.32
C ASP A 1042 7.77 -41.89 -17.40
N VAL A 1043 8.15 -40.88 -18.19
CA VAL A 1043 7.30 -40.37 -19.29
C VAL A 1043 7.47 -41.25 -20.54
N GLY A 1044 6.37 -41.77 -21.07
CA GLY A 1044 6.37 -42.62 -22.27
C GLY A 1044 5.86 -41.89 -23.51
N GLN A 1045 4.92 -40.97 -23.34
CA GLN A 1045 4.33 -40.22 -24.44
C GLN A 1045 4.03 -38.79 -24.00
N ILE A 1046 4.05 -37.86 -24.95
CA ILE A 1046 3.51 -36.52 -24.77
C ILE A 1046 2.27 -36.42 -25.65
N LYS A 1047 1.12 -36.11 -25.05
CA LYS A 1047 -0.10 -35.81 -25.77
C LYS A 1047 -0.24 -34.30 -25.89
N LEU A 1048 -0.03 -33.80 -27.11
CA LEU A 1048 -0.22 -32.40 -27.43
C LEU A 1048 -1.72 -32.16 -27.64
N GLY A 1049 -2.31 -31.30 -26.82
CA GLY A 1049 -3.57 -30.66 -27.18
C GLY A 1049 -3.25 -29.67 -28.29
N ILE A 1050 -3.79 -29.90 -29.48
CA ILE A 1050 -3.59 -29.01 -30.63
C ILE A 1050 -4.92 -28.44 -31.09
N ALA A 1051 -4.86 -27.29 -31.72
CA ALA A 1051 -5.98 -26.66 -32.36
C ALA A 1051 -5.70 -26.55 -33.86
N VAL A 1052 -6.68 -26.95 -34.66
CA VAL A 1052 -6.58 -27.01 -36.11
C VAL A 1052 -7.59 -26.09 -36.80
N ALA A 1053 -7.15 -25.42 -37.86
CA ALA A 1053 -7.95 -24.54 -38.73
C ALA A 1053 -7.30 -24.56 -40.13
N PRO A 1054 -7.93 -25.16 -41.16
CA PRO A 1054 -7.24 -25.52 -42.41
C PRO A 1054 -6.82 -24.30 -43.24
N SER A 1055 -7.49 -23.16 -43.03
CA SER A 1055 -7.13 -21.89 -43.66
C SER A 1055 -5.77 -21.37 -43.18
N TYR A 1056 -5.41 -21.61 -41.91
CA TYR A 1056 -4.26 -21.00 -41.26
C TYR A 1056 -3.11 -21.98 -40.98
N PHE A 1057 -3.41 -23.27 -40.84
CA PHE A 1057 -2.43 -24.27 -40.41
C PHE A 1057 -2.18 -25.30 -41.51
N SER A 1058 -0.93 -25.71 -41.69
CA SER A 1058 -0.54 -26.67 -42.72
C SER A 1058 -0.30 -28.09 -42.20
N GLY A 1059 -0.23 -28.28 -40.89
CA GLY A 1059 0.41 -29.46 -40.31
C GLY A 1059 1.89 -29.49 -40.69
N GLY A 1060 2.50 -30.68 -40.63
CA GLY A 1060 3.92 -30.86 -40.91
C GLY A 1060 4.56 -31.92 -40.03
N HIS A 1061 5.86 -31.79 -39.78
CA HIS A 1061 6.62 -32.65 -38.87
C HIS A 1061 6.91 -31.90 -37.57
N LEU A 1062 6.72 -32.55 -36.41
CA LEU A 1062 7.13 -32.06 -35.10
C LEU A 1062 8.10 -33.06 -34.48
N ALA A 1063 9.23 -32.56 -33.99
CA ALA A 1063 10.27 -33.35 -33.31
C ALA A 1063 10.57 -32.74 -31.93
N ILE A 1064 10.76 -33.60 -30.94
CA ILE A 1064 11.01 -33.26 -29.54
C ILE A 1064 12.43 -33.69 -29.17
N TYR A 1065 13.17 -32.82 -28.52
CA TYR A 1065 14.55 -33.01 -28.08
C TYR A 1065 14.67 -32.81 -26.56
N SER A 1066 15.62 -33.48 -25.92
CA SER A 1066 15.91 -33.36 -24.49
C SER A 1066 16.89 -32.23 -24.13
N GLY A 1067 17.18 -31.33 -25.07
CA GLY A 1067 18.08 -30.19 -24.86
C GLY A 1067 18.25 -29.35 -26.11
N VAL A 1068 18.75 -28.12 -25.95
CA VAL A 1068 18.98 -27.17 -27.05
C VAL A 1068 20.05 -27.69 -28.02
N ASP A 1069 21.11 -28.29 -27.48
CA ASP A 1069 22.25 -28.82 -28.23
C ASP A 1069 22.07 -30.28 -28.68
N SER A 1070 20.93 -30.91 -28.32
CA SER A 1070 20.65 -32.29 -28.71
C SER A 1070 20.46 -32.41 -30.22
N THR A 1071 21.24 -33.29 -30.85
CA THR A 1071 21.23 -33.51 -32.30
C THR A 1071 20.19 -34.53 -32.74
N GLU A 1072 19.79 -35.44 -31.85
CA GLU A 1072 18.78 -36.48 -32.13
C GLU A 1072 17.48 -36.22 -31.37
N PRO A 1073 16.30 -36.38 -32.01
CA PRO A 1073 15.03 -36.26 -31.32
C PRO A 1073 14.77 -37.49 -30.44
N ILE A 1074 14.16 -37.24 -29.28
CA ILE A 1074 13.63 -38.24 -28.37
C ILE A 1074 12.20 -38.66 -28.76
N GLY A 1075 11.50 -37.90 -29.59
CA GLY A 1075 10.21 -38.27 -30.15
C GLY A 1075 9.86 -37.41 -31.35
N SER A 1076 9.00 -37.89 -32.23
CA SER A 1076 8.53 -37.11 -33.38
C SER A 1076 7.18 -37.61 -33.87
N VAL A 1077 6.44 -36.75 -34.57
CA VAL A 1077 5.13 -37.07 -35.14
C VAL A 1077 4.87 -36.21 -36.38
N ASP A 1078 4.13 -36.75 -37.34
CA ASP A 1078 3.61 -35.99 -38.48
C ASP A 1078 2.13 -35.64 -38.26
N LEU A 1079 1.75 -34.42 -38.62
CA LEU A 1079 0.38 -33.93 -38.58
C LEU A 1079 -0.13 -33.67 -39.99
N GLU A 1080 -1.22 -34.33 -40.37
CA GLU A 1080 -2.04 -34.04 -41.54
C GLU A 1080 -3.23 -33.18 -41.12
N ILE A 1081 -3.51 -32.10 -41.86
CA ILE A 1081 -4.70 -31.26 -41.66
C ILE A 1081 -5.57 -31.37 -42.90
N GLY A 1082 -6.74 -31.99 -42.75
CA GLY A 1082 -7.75 -32.10 -43.80
C GLY A 1082 -8.47 -30.77 -44.06
N LEU A 1083 -9.08 -30.64 -45.25
CA LEU A 1083 -9.75 -29.39 -45.69
C LEU A 1083 -10.91 -28.94 -44.79
N THR A 1084 -11.46 -29.83 -43.96
CA THR A 1084 -12.57 -29.57 -43.04
C THR A 1084 -12.18 -29.64 -41.57
N ASP A 1085 -10.88 -29.77 -41.27
CA ASP A 1085 -10.39 -29.97 -39.90
C ASP A 1085 -10.37 -28.67 -39.10
N LEU A 1086 -11.46 -28.38 -38.40
CA LEU A 1086 -11.60 -27.22 -37.52
C LEU A 1086 -11.85 -27.65 -36.07
N GLY A 1087 -11.15 -27.06 -35.11
CA GLY A 1087 -11.34 -27.27 -33.66
C GLY A 1087 -10.16 -27.96 -32.97
N PHE A 1088 -10.39 -28.48 -31.77
CA PHE A 1088 -9.35 -29.13 -30.96
C PHE A 1088 -9.15 -30.61 -31.33
N LYS A 1089 -7.88 -31.01 -31.40
CA LYS A 1089 -7.45 -32.40 -31.61
C LYS A 1089 -6.35 -32.75 -30.62
N GLU A 1090 -6.15 -34.04 -30.43
CA GLU A 1090 -5.03 -34.56 -29.65
C GLU A 1090 -4.00 -35.18 -30.59
N LEU A 1091 -2.72 -34.91 -30.37
CA LEU A 1091 -1.61 -35.47 -31.12
C LEU A 1091 -0.63 -36.17 -30.17
N LEU A 1092 -0.46 -37.47 -30.34
CA LEU A 1092 0.39 -38.29 -29.49
C LEU A 1092 1.80 -38.43 -30.06
N VAL A 1093 2.80 -38.08 -29.25
CA VAL A 1093 4.23 -38.25 -29.55
C VAL A 1093 4.81 -39.31 -28.64
N ASN A 1094 5.28 -40.43 -29.20
CA ASN A 1094 5.99 -41.46 -28.45
C ASN A 1094 7.41 -40.99 -28.15
N LEU A 1095 7.84 -41.11 -26.89
CA LEU A 1095 9.19 -40.76 -26.47
C LEU A 1095 10.07 -42.00 -26.31
N LYS A 1096 11.33 -41.90 -26.74
CA LYS A 1096 12.42 -42.81 -26.36
C LYS A 1096 12.64 -42.71 -24.85
N PRO A 1097 13.05 -43.82 -24.18
CA PRO A 1097 13.41 -43.79 -22.77
C PRO A 1097 14.44 -42.72 -22.45
N THR A 1098 14.00 -41.70 -21.70
CA THR A 1098 14.81 -40.56 -21.26
C THR A 1098 14.55 -40.36 -19.77
N GLU A 1099 15.59 -40.18 -18.96
CA GLU A 1099 15.49 -40.08 -17.50
C GLU A 1099 16.13 -38.78 -17.01
N GLY A 1100 15.63 -38.25 -15.90
CA GLY A 1100 16.10 -37.00 -15.29
C GLY A 1100 15.46 -35.73 -15.85
N ARG A 1101 15.88 -34.58 -15.30
CA ARG A 1101 15.45 -33.24 -15.75
C ARG A 1101 16.19 -32.82 -17.01
N HIS A 1102 15.43 -32.33 -17.98
CA HIS A 1102 15.89 -31.90 -19.30
C HIS A 1102 15.21 -30.59 -19.70
N ASP A 1103 15.84 -29.90 -20.64
CA ASP A 1103 15.19 -28.82 -21.37
C ASP A 1103 14.47 -29.39 -22.57
N LEU A 1104 13.15 -29.44 -22.50
CA LEU A 1104 12.32 -30.00 -23.56
C LEU A 1104 12.23 -29.01 -24.72
N VAL A 1105 12.74 -29.39 -25.89
CA VAL A 1105 12.76 -28.52 -27.07
C VAL A 1105 11.90 -29.11 -28.18
N LEU A 1106 10.85 -28.40 -28.59
CA LEU A 1106 9.99 -28.74 -29.72
C LEU A 1106 10.51 -28.02 -30.96
N LYS A 1107 10.73 -28.75 -32.05
CA LYS A 1107 11.06 -28.20 -33.36
C LYS A 1107 10.03 -28.61 -34.40
N THR A 1108 9.61 -27.69 -35.26
CA THR A 1108 8.55 -27.94 -36.26
C THR A 1108 8.98 -27.61 -37.67
N THR A 1109 8.55 -28.44 -38.63
CA THR A 1109 8.70 -28.22 -40.07
C THR A 1109 7.33 -28.26 -40.72
N CYS A 1110 6.81 -27.09 -41.11
CA CYS A 1110 5.50 -26.96 -41.77
C CYS A 1110 5.52 -27.54 -43.19
N LYS A 1111 4.42 -28.16 -43.63
CA LYS A 1111 4.22 -28.61 -45.02
C LYS A 1111 4.16 -27.46 -46.01
N ASP A 1112 3.53 -26.36 -45.62
CA ASP A 1112 3.55 -25.09 -46.34
C ASP A 1112 4.36 -24.09 -45.50
N PRO A 1113 5.57 -23.70 -45.93
CA PRO A 1113 6.41 -22.78 -45.18
C PRO A 1113 5.78 -21.39 -44.94
N SER A 1114 4.72 -21.02 -45.68
CA SER A 1114 4.00 -19.76 -45.49
C SER A 1114 2.93 -19.80 -44.40
N LYS A 1115 2.65 -20.99 -43.84
CA LYS A 1115 1.68 -21.22 -42.78
C LYS A 1115 2.36 -21.73 -41.50
N VAL A 1116 1.61 -21.79 -40.40
CA VAL A 1116 2.10 -22.37 -39.14
C VAL A 1116 1.71 -23.85 -39.03
N PHE A 1117 2.41 -24.60 -38.19
CA PHE A 1117 2.25 -26.06 -38.05
C PHE A 1117 0.83 -26.41 -37.58
N ALA A 1118 0.47 -26.02 -36.37
CA ALA A 1118 -0.83 -26.07 -35.72
C ALA A 1118 -0.75 -25.26 -34.42
N GLY A 1119 -1.87 -24.89 -33.81
CA GLY A 1119 -1.82 -24.29 -32.48
C GLY A 1119 -1.59 -25.32 -31.40
N ILE A 1120 -0.48 -25.28 -30.68
CA ILE A 1120 -0.23 -26.16 -29.53
C ILE A 1120 -0.85 -25.49 -28.30
N VAL A 1121 -1.83 -26.12 -27.68
CA VAL A 1121 -2.57 -25.61 -26.53
C VAL A 1121 -1.89 -26.05 -25.23
N SER A 1122 -1.56 -27.33 -25.15
CA SER A 1122 -1.06 -27.94 -23.94
C SER A 1122 -0.25 -29.19 -24.26
N MET A 1123 0.54 -29.62 -23.29
CA MET A 1123 1.33 -30.85 -23.32
C MET A 1123 0.98 -31.67 -22.09
N GLU A 1124 0.29 -32.79 -22.30
CA GLU A 1124 0.01 -33.78 -21.25
C GLU A 1124 1.08 -34.87 -21.28
N PHE A 1125 1.78 -35.09 -20.16
CA PHE A 1125 2.87 -36.04 -20.01
C PHE A 1125 2.33 -37.40 -19.52
N ILE A 1126 2.22 -38.35 -20.44
CA ILE A 1126 1.64 -39.65 -20.15
C ILE A 1126 2.72 -40.59 -19.63
N LYS A 1127 2.44 -41.20 -18.47
CA LYS A 1127 3.32 -42.18 -17.85
C LYS A 1127 3.53 -43.41 -18.74
N ARG A 1128 4.78 -43.85 -18.85
CA ARG A 1128 5.20 -45.10 -19.49
C ARG A 1128 4.59 -46.28 -18.72
N LYS A 1129 3.91 -47.15 -19.45
CA LYS A 1129 3.32 -48.38 -18.89
C LYS A 1129 4.37 -49.45 -18.64
#